data_AF-A0A2X0U018-F1
#
_entry.id   AF-A0A2X0U018-F1
#
_cell.length_a   1.000
_cell.length_b   1.000
_cell.length_c   1.000
_cell.angle_alpha   90.00
_cell.angle_beta   90.00
_cell.angle_gamma   90.00
#
_symmetry.space_group_name_H-M   'P 1'
#
loop_
_entity.id
_entity.type
_entity.pdbx_description
1 polymer ?
#
loop_
_entity_poly.entity_id
_entity_poly.type
_entity_poly.pdbx_seq_one_letter_code
_entity_poly.pdbx_strand_id
1 'polypeptide(L)'
;MTKFRAKWARAAVGASALALAATGIGAFGVFSAAPAEAAVNPNIKVAIKPLVLSDQDGVEIPGAGAQVEDPVRMYVEWDASDANPQPGDSFTVGLPTTGAALPDITHYYRFREVGRSDPLMFDGLQVGECVTAADVMTCTFNQAVAAQSNVKGKMNQMLMAQKETPLTKLPFSANGVETQVPNPNDEPITQRLWTEKNVGKYANSLKRDSTQINWHITGSGRRLSERAGMPAGTYANKVVFNDVLGADGQTLLPADSTWYVRVDPKSAPNQYPTVARVGQPGINTAYGNYTLERTISADGKSATVTLTRTDGNFDPAINYEIVYSSKIDGNVIPEKQYTNSATLVGDKEGPITSVISYRDPITYTIEMKPGYGAFGVKKYVLGAQVGADAGQIPAATAVTVNVKYELPAGWDPALHPEWTAPEGGTNPYTMKVPVEQGVAGVAFPKGTKVTLTESLDSAQLPAALRWQGDPSFSVGSTSAVNEVSFTIAENNVSAVSLTNTAAPAPGKIAVTKKVVGDIPAGKTFAFDYVCDDAAKTSGSITDVVPGQAKESAEIPAGATCTVTEKDASVDGSTLVTSAIDPVTVKAGEVAALEVTNTYTPVPGKIAVTKKVVGDIPAGKTFAFDYVCDDAAKTSGSITDVVPGQAKESAEIPAGATCTVTEKDASVAGFNLQTSTIDPVMVKTGEVAALEVTNTYTPVPGKIAVTKKVVGDIPAGKTFAFDYVCDDAAKTSGSITDVVPGQAKESAEIPAGATCTVTEKDASVAGFNLQTSTIDPVMVKTGEVAALEVTNTYTPVPGKIAVTKKVVGDIPAGKTFAFDYVCDDAAKTSGSITDVVPGQAKESAEIPAGATCTVTEKDASVDGFNLQTSTIDPVMVKTGEVAALEVTNTYTPKVGKISVTKEVVGDIPAGKTFSFDYVCNDPAKTSGSILNVAAGETKESGDIPDGAECLVTEREAEAAVDGFVLECSAVDPVPVKAGEVAAVLMTNTYTPAPGNIAVTKKVVGDIPADKTFSFDYVCDDPAKTSGSITDVAAGDTKVSRDIPAGATCTVTEKDASVDGFTLQTSTIDPVVIKAGEVATLEVTNTYTPVPDPSPSPTPTPSKTPGGHDGGDRPNLARTGADVLGGSLATLTLLGIGGGLLALRRARR
;
A
#
# COMPACT_ATOMS: atom_id res chain seq x y z
N MET A 1 -15.82 -98.19 25.76
CA MET A 1 -16.22 -98.18 27.19
C MET A 1 -17.35 -97.16 27.30
N THR A 2 -18.62 -97.55 27.50
CA THR A 2 -19.32 -97.70 28.82
C THR A 2 -19.29 -96.44 29.70
N LYS A 3 -20.40 -95.93 30.26
CA LYS A 3 -21.87 -96.16 30.06
C LYS A 3 -22.66 -95.06 30.85
N PHE A 4 -24.01 -95.00 30.70
CA PHE A 4 -24.97 -94.07 31.35
C PHE A 4 -24.92 -92.60 30.84
N ARG A 5 -26.01 -91.89 30.46
CA ARG A 5 -27.42 -91.71 30.95
C ARG A 5 -27.53 -90.73 32.13
N ALA A 6 -28.44 -89.73 32.16
CA ALA A 6 -29.46 -89.27 31.20
C ALA A 6 -29.68 -87.73 31.38
N LYS A 7 -29.91 -86.92 30.34
CA LYS A 7 -31.20 -86.66 29.64
C LYS A 7 -32.26 -86.04 30.58
N TRP A 8 -32.94 -84.94 30.27
CA TRP A 8 -33.20 -84.24 29.00
C TRP A 8 -32.32 -82.95 28.87
N ALA A 9 -32.56 -81.87 28.12
CA ALA A 9 -33.71 -81.44 27.29
C ALA A 9 -33.32 -80.70 25.98
N ARG A 10 -33.84 -79.48 25.75
CA ARG A 10 -33.92 -78.77 24.45
C ARG A 10 -34.08 -77.25 24.68
N ALA A 11 -33.75 -76.36 23.73
CA ALA A 11 -32.81 -76.47 22.60
C ALA A 11 -32.55 -75.07 22.01
N ALA A 12 -31.30 -74.80 21.61
CA ALA A 12 -30.92 -73.73 20.69
C ALA A 12 -29.72 -74.24 19.88
N VAL A 13 -29.68 -73.97 18.58
CA VAL A 13 -28.57 -74.38 17.69
C VAL A 13 -28.31 -73.27 16.68
N GLY A 14 -27.07 -72.75 16.70
CA GLY A 14 -26.49 -71.93 15.65
C GLY A 14 -25.03 -72.35 15.47
N ALA A 15 -24.67 -72.72 14.25
CA ALA A 15 -23.33 -73.18 13.81
C ALA A 15 -23.35 -73.33 12.28
N SER A 16 -22.28 -73.15 11.51
CA SER A 16 -20.98 -72.50 11.75
C SER A 16 -20.37 -72.17 10.38
N ALA A 17 -19.41 -71.25 10.33
CA ALA A 17 -18.67 -70.97 9.10
C ALA A 17 -17.66 -72.08 8.75
N LEU A 18 -17.32 -72.20 7.47
CA LEU A 18 -16.06 -72.81 7.02
C LEU A 18 -15.59 -72.11 5.73
N ALA A 19 -14.27 -72.02 5.53
CA ALA A 19 -13.66 -71.45 4.34
C ALA A 19 -12.55 -72.37 3.83
N LEU A 20 -12.33 -72.38 2.51
CA LEU A 20 -11.15 -72.96 1.88
C LEU A 20 -10.86 -72.23 0.56
N ALA A 21 -9.58 -72.16 0.18
CA ALA A 21 -9.10 -71.32 -0.91
C ALA A 21 -8.51 -72.12 -2.08
N ALA A 22 -8.51 -71.52 -3.27
CA ALA A 22 -7.70 -71.94 -4.41
C ALA A 22 -7.30 -70.71 -5.25
N THR A 23 -6.03 -70.64 -5.66
CA THR A 23 -5.48 -69.58 -6.51
C THR A 23 -5.40 -70.03 -7.97
N GLY A 24 -5.74 -69.15 -8.91
CA GLY A 24 -5.58 -69.36 -10.35
C GLY A 24 -5.21 -68.05 -11.05
N ILE A 25 -4.36 -68.12 -12.09
CA ILE A 25 -3.74 -66.94 -12.71
C ILE A 25 -4.32 -66.69 -14.11
N GLY A 26 -4.69 -65.44 -14.36
CA GLY A 26 -4.45 -64.75 -15.63
C GLY A 26 -5.34 -65.09 -16.84
N ALA A 27 -6.41 -64.31 -17.02
CA ALA A 27 -6.93 -63.98 -18.34
C ALA A 27 -7.50 -62.54 -18.32
N PHE A 28 -6.99 -61.67 -19.21
CA PHE A 28 -7.56 -60.32 -19.40
C PHE A 28 -8.84 -60.43 -20.25
N GLY A 29 -9.97 -60.68 -19.59
CA GLY A 29 -11.30 -60.56 -20.17
C GLY A 29 -11.99 -59.30 -19.66
N VAL A 30 -12.47 -58.44 -20.56
CA VAL A 30 -13.33 -57.31 -20.19
C VAL A 30 -14.70 -57.86 -19.83
N PHE A 31 -14.87 -58.22 -18.56
CA PHE A 31 -16.19 -58.52 -18.01
C PHE A 31 -16.98 -57.22 -17.91
N SER A 32 -17.90 -57.02 -18.87
CA SER A 32 -19.05 -56.16 -18.66
C SER A 32 -19.69 -56.55 -17.33
N ALA A 33 -19.83 -55.59 -16.40
CA ALA A 33 -20.61 -55.85 -15.20
C ALA A 33 -22.04 -56.20 -15.62
N ALA A 34 -22.53 -57.35 -15.18
CA ALA A 34 -23.96 -57.63 -15.27
C ALA A 34 -24.70 -56.52 -14.51
N PRO A 35 -25.80 -55.95 -15.05
CA PRO A 35 -26.62 -55.03 -14.28
C PRO A 35 -27.08 -55.75 -13.00
N ALA A 36 -27.03 -55.05 -11.86
CA ALA A 36 -27.58 -55.60 -10.63
C ALA A 36 -29.08 -55.85 -10.85
N GLU A 37 -29.54 -57.09 -10.66
CA GLU A 37 -30.95 -57.44 -10.84
C GLU A 37 -31.81 -56.62 -9.86
N ALA A 38 -32.68 -55.77 -10.42
CA ALA A 38 -33.61 -54.97 -9.63
C ALA A 38 -34.60 -55.89 -8.92
N ALA A 39 -34.60 -55.88 -7.59
CA ALA A 39 -35.34 -56.83 -6.78
C ALA A 39 -36.85 -56.73 -7.06
N VAL A 40 -37.43 -57.83 -7.55
CA VAL A 40 -38.87 -57.92 -7.80
C VAL A 40 -39.61 -57.80 -6.46
N ASN A 41 -40.41 -56.75 -6.28
CA ASN A 41 -41.23 -56.58 -5.08
C ASN A 41 -42.55 -57.35 -5.29
N PRO A 42 -42.76 -58.51 -4.60
CA PRO A 42 -43.90 -59.38 -4.83
C PRO A 42 -45.23 -58.81 -4.30
N ASN A 43 -45.18 -57.69 -3.57
CA ASN A 43 -46.38 -57.01 -3.05
C ASN A 43 -47.01 -56.07 -4.09
N ILE A 44 -46.29 -55.75 -5.18
CA ILE A 44 -46.85 -55.00 -6.31
C ILE A 44 -47.85 -55.90 -7.03
N LYS A 45 -49.12 -55.48 -7.06
CA LYS A 45 -50.19 -56.20 -7.75
C LYS A 45 -50.08 -55.89 -9.24
N VAL A 46 -50.08 -56.91 -10.09
CA VAL A 46 -50.06 -56.75 -11.55
C VAL A 46 -51.22 -57.55 -12.15
N ALA A 47 -51.96 -56.94 -13.09
CA ALA A 47 -53.12 -57.53 -13.73
C ALA A 47 -53.08 -57.28 -15.24
N ILE A 48 -53.16 -58.36 -16.02
CA ILE A 48 -53.16 -58.32 -17.48
C ILE A 48 -54.61 -58.46 -17.97
N LYS A 49 -55.04 -57.57 -18.87
CA LYS A 49 -56.39 -57.61 -19.47
C LYS A 49 -56.45 -58.59 -20.65
N PRO A 50 -57.66 -59.03 -21.06
CA PRO A 50 -57.84 -59.75 -22.33
C PRO A 50 -57.12 -59.04 -23.47
N LEU A 51 -56.44 -59.84 -24.30
CA LEU A 51 -55.69 -59.34 -25.44
C LEU A 51 -56.64 -58.87 -26.55
N VAL A 52 -56.21 -57.90 -27.36
CA VAL A 52 -57.00 -57.34 -28.47
C VAL A 52 -56.20 -57.48 -29.77
N LEU A 53 -56.84 -57.94 -30.85
CA LEU A 53 -56.20 -57.99 -32.17
C LEU A 53 -55.83 -56.57 -32.63
N SER A 54 -54.77 -56.41 -33.40
CA SER A 54 -54.40 -55.11 -33.99
C SER A 54 -53.81 -55.28 -35.40
N ASP A 55 -53.83 -54.21 -36.20
CA ASP A 55 -53.07 -54.15 -37.44
C ASP A 55 -51.58 -53.84 -37.22
N GLN A 56 -50.80 -53.74 -38.31
CA GLN A 56 -49.34 -53.57 -38.24
C GLN A 56 -48.89 -52.18 -37.75
N ASP A 57 -49.76 -51.17 -37.90
CA ASP A 57 -49.62 -49.85 -37.29
C ASP A 57 -50.08 -49.85 -35.82
N GLY A 58 -50.78 -50.90 -35.39
CA GLY A 58 -51.27 -51.09 -34.02
C GLY A 58 -52.67 -50.56 -33.77
N VAL A 59 -53.47 -50.30 -34.81
CA VAL A 59 -54.90 -49.96 -34.67
C VAL A 59 -55.66 -51.22 -34.23
N GLU A 60 -56.46 -51.10 -33.17
CA GLU A 60 -57.21 -52.25 -32.63
C GLU A 60 -58.32 -52.74 -33.56
N ILE A 61 -58.53 -54.06 -33.57
CA ILE A 61 -59.61 -54.74 -34.30
C ILE A 61 -60.43 -55.55 -33.28
N PRO A 62 -61.37 -54.93 -32.54
CA PRO A 62 -62.19 -55.63 -31.56
C PRO A 62 -63.11 -56.67 -32.22
N GLY A 63 -63.30 -57.82 -31.56
CA GLY A 63 -64.24 -58.86 -32.01
C GLY A 63 -63.69 -59.87 -33.03
N ALA A 64 -62.36 -59.98 -33.17
CA ALA A 64 -61.70 -60.96 -34.04
C ALA A 64 -60.58 -61.72 -33.30
N GLY A 65 -60.47 -63.03 -33.54
CA GLY A 65 -59.35 -63.88 -33.11
C GLY A 65 -58.07 -63.67 -33.91
N ALA A 66 -56.95 -64.24 -33.44
CA ALA A 66 -55.63 -64.06 -34.01
C ALA A 66 -55.14 -65.24 -34.86
N GLN A 67 -54.30 -64.93 -35.85
CA GLN A 67 -53.48 -65.87 -36.61
C GLN A 67 -52.00 -65.73 -36.26
N VAL A 68 -51.19 -66.73 -36.61
CA VAL A 68 -49.72 -66.62 -36.52
C VAL A 68 -49.20 -65.45 -37.37
N GLU A 69 -48.28 -64.67 -36.79
CA GLU A 69 -47.79 -63.36 -37.27
C GLU A 69 -48.87 -62.24 -37.34
N ASP A 70 -49.95 -62.33 -36.56
CA ASP A 70 -50.83 -61.18 -36.30
C ASP A 70 -50.31 -60.33 -35.11
N PRO A 71 -50.41 -58.98 -35.18
CA PRO A 71 -50.22 -58.09 -34.06
C PRO A 71 -51.33 -58.21 -33.02
N VAL A 72 -50.96 -58.19 -31.75
CA VAL A 72 -51.89 -58.33 -30.62
C VAL A 72 -51.48 -57.36 -29.52
N ARG A 73 -52.41 -56.53 -29.06
CA ARG A 73 -52.17 -55.57 -27.98
C ARG A 73 -52.46 -56.19 -26.62
N MET A 74 -51.51 -56.04 -25.70
CA MET A 74 -51.61 -56.40 -24.29
C MET A 74 -51.80 -55.12 -23.46
N TYR A 75 -52.71 -55.15 -22.49
CA TYR A 75 -52.88 -54.09 -21.50
C TYR A 75 -52.55 -54.63 -20.10
N VAL A 76 -51.79 -53.85 -19.34
CA VAL A 76 -51.33 -54.18 -17.98
C VAL A 76 -51.73 -53.04 -17.04
N GLU A 77 -52.33 -53.38 -15.91
CA GLU A 77 -52.52 -52.48 -14.78
C GLU A 77 -51.65 -52.95 -13.62
N TRP A 78 -51.01 -52.02 -12.91
CA TRP A 78 -50.15 -52.34 -11.78
C TRP A 78 -50.42 -51.38 -10.61
N ASP A 79 -50.33 -51.88 -9.38
CA ASP A 79 -50.63 -51.14 -8.17
C ASP A 79 -49.63 -51.48 -7.06
N ALA A 80 -48.83 -50.48 -6.67
CA ALA A 80 -47.86 -50.55 -5.58
C ALA A 80 -48.31 -49.75 -4.35
N SER A 81 -49.56 -49.25 -4.30
CA SER A 81 -50.06 -48.39 -3.20
C SER A 81 -49.89 -49.01 -1.82
N ASP A 82 -50.16 -50.32 -1.69
CA ASP A 82 -49.97 -51.10 -0.46
C ASP A 82 -48.57 -51.73 -0.34
N ALA A 83 -47.75 -51.67 -1.39
CA ALA A 83 -46.47 -52.38 -1.50
C ALA A 83 -45.27 -51.62 -0.90
N ASN A 84 -45.49 -50.36 -0.49
CA ASN A 84 -44.47 -49.41 -0.04
C ASN A 84 -43.22 -49.37 -0.95
N PRO A 85 -43.39 -49.00 -2.24
CA PRO A 85 -42.35 -49.13 -3.26
C PRO A 85 -41.10 -48.32 -2.91
N GLN A 86 -39.95 -48.94 -3.06
CA GLN A 86 -38.63 -48.31 -2.89
C GLN A 86 -37.96 -48.07 -4.24
N PRO A 87 -37.04 -47.09 -4.34
CA PRO A 87 -36.13 -46.98 -5.47
C PRO A 87 -35.34 -48.27 -5.68
N GLY A 88 -35.42 -48.87 -6.87
CA GLY A 88 -34.83 -50.17 -7.20
C GLY A 88 -35.78 -51.37 -7.06
N ASP A 89 -36.98 -51.20 -6.51
CA ASP A 89 -38.04 -52.22 -6.60
C ASP A 89 -38.49 -52.38 -8.06
N SER A 90 -38.76 -53.61 -8.48
CA SER A 90 -39.31 -53.91 -9.81
C SER A 90 -40.59 -54.75 -9.78
N PHE A 91 -41.34 -54.72 -10.88
CA PHE A 91 -42.39 -55.68 -11.20
C PHE A 91 -42.21 -56.25 -12.61
N THR A 92 -42.74 -57.45 -12.86
CA THR A 92 -42.51 -58.18 -14.13
C THR A 92 -43.79 -58.59 -14.85
N VAL A 93 -43.71 -58.74 -16.17
CA VAL A 93 -44.74 -59.31 -17.05
C VAL A 93 -44.09 -60.30 -18.02
N GLY A 94 -44.29 -61.60 -17.79
CA GLY A 94 -43.74 -62.70 -18.60
C GLY A 94 -44.75 -63.28 -19.59
N LEU A 95 -44.28 -63.67 -20.77
CA LEU A 95 -45.09 -64.25 -21.85
C LEU A 95 -45.36 -65.75 -21.65
N PRO A 96 -46.44 -66.30 -22.25
CA PRO A 96 -46.78 -67.72 -22.13
C PRO A 96 -45.85 -68.61 -22.98
N THR A 97 -45.11 -69.51 -22.31
CA THR A 97 -44.26 -70.52 -22.97
C THR A 97 -45.09 -71.55 -23.76
N THR A 98 -44.51 -72.13 -24.81
CA THR A 98 -45.15 -73.23 -25.58
C THR A 98 -44.98 -74.61 -24.96
N GLY A 99 -44.06 -74.77 -24.00
CA GLY A 99 -43.64 -76.07 -23.46
C GLY A 99 -42.99 -77.01 -24.50
N ALA A 100 -42.76 -76.56 -25.73
CA ALA A 100 -42.33 -77.40 -26.84
C ALA A 100 -40.81 -77.30 -27.08
N ALA A 101 -40.17 -78.43 -27.40
CA ALA A 101 -38.74 -78.51 -27.73
C ALA A 101 -38.42 -78.03 -29.18
N LEU A 102 -39.04 -76.94 -29.63
CA LEU A 102 -38.70 -76.26 -30.87
C LEU A 102 -37.67 -75.16 -30.55
N PRO A 103 -36.46 -75.17 -31.15
CA PRO A 103 -35.41 -74.22 -30.77
C PRO A 103 -35.75 -72.77 -31.11
N ASP A 104 -36.57 -72.54 -32.14
CA ASP A 104 -36.82 -71.21 -32.71
C ASP A 104 -38.09 -70.52 -32.17
N ILE A 105 -39.01 -71.25 -31.50
CA ILE A 105 -40.29 -70.71 -31.00
C ILE A 105 -40.63 -71.28 -29.61
N THR A 106 -40.17 -70.58 -28.58
CA THR A 106 -40.33 -70.97 -27.16
C THR A 106 -41.59 -70.42 -26.49
N HIS A 107 -42.27 -69.43 -27.09
CA HIS A 107 -43.45 -68.74 -26.55
C HIS A 107 -44.56 -68.59 -27.58
N TYR A 108 -45.82 -68.57 -27.16
CA TYR A 108 -46.98 -68.38 -28.07
C TYR A 108 -47.06 -66.96 -28.64
N TYR A 109 -46.52 -65.99 -27.91
CA TYR A 109 -46.33 -64.60 -28.32
C TYR A 109 -44.86 -64.22 -28.17
N ARG A 110 -44.40 -63.22 -28.94
CA ARG A 110 -43.17 -62.46 -28.66
C ARG A 110 -43.48 -60.97 -28.51
N PHE A 111 -42.66 -60.23 -27.78
CA PHE A 111 -42.71 -58.76 -27.85
C PHE A 111 -42.34 -58.27 -29.27
N ARG A 112 -42.97 -57.20 -29.75
CA ARG A 112 -42.67 -56.58 -31.05
C ARG A 112 -41.26 -55.98 -31.10
N GLU A 113 -40.81 -55.41 -29.98
CA GLU A 113 -39.55 -54.67 -29.83
C GLU A 113 -38.78 -55.16 -28.59
N VAL A 114 -37.93 -56.17 -28.80
CA VAL A 114 -37.01 -56.74 -27.80
C VAL A 114 -35.73 -55.91 -27.69
N GLY A 115 -35.17 -55.79 -26.49
CA GLY A 115 -33.99 -54.96 -26.19
C GLY A 115 -34.33 -53.47 -26.01
N ARG A 116 -35.62 -53.15 -25.96
CA ARG A 116 -36.13 -51.78 -25.85
C ARG A 116 -36.29 -51.37 -24.39
N SER A 117 -36.00 -50.09 -24.12
CA SER A 117 -36.19 -49.45 -22.82
C SER A 117 -37.16 -48.28 -22.93
N ASP A 118 -38.04 -48.12 -21.95
CA ASP A 118 -39.05 -47.07 -21.90
C ASP A 118 -39.08 -46.41 -20.52
N PRO A 119 -38.81 -45.09 -20.42
CA PRO A 119 -38.90 -44.38 -19.15
C PRO A 119 -40.35 -44.29 -18.70
N LEU A 120 -40.62 -44.66 -17.46
CA LEU A 120 -41.90 -44.41 -16.79
C LEU A 120 -41.91 -42.94 -16.34
N MET A 121 -42.84 -42.14 -16.86
CA MET A 121 -42.90 -40.69 -16.61
C MET A 121 -44.19 -40.28 -15.89
N PHE A 122 -44.07 -39.33 -14.96
CA PHE A 122 -45.16 -38.66 -14.24
C PHE A 122 -44.89 -37.15 -14.25
N ASP A 123 -45.81 -36.34 -14.78
CA ASP A 123 -45.71 -34.87 -14.90
C ASP A 123 -44.34 -34.32 -15.38
N GLY A 124 -43.68 -35.06 -16.28
CA GLY A 124 -42.38 -34.71 -16.86
C GLY A 124 -41.16 -35.23 -16.09
N LEU A 125 -41.35 -35.81 -14.90
CA LEU A 125 -40.33 -36.50 -14.12
C LEU A 125 -40.28 -37.99 -14.49
N GLN A 126 -39.08 -38.55 -14.67
CA GLN A 126 -38.91 -40.00 -14.78
C GLN A 126 -38.99 -40.64 -13.39
N VAL A 127 -39.91 -41.58 -13.20
CA VAL A 127 -40.13 -42.33 -11.94
C VAL A 127 -39.67 -43.79 -12.00
N GLY A 128 -39.26 -44.26 -13.18
CA GLY A 128 -38.77 -45.61 -13.38
C GLY A 128 -38.44 -45.90 -14.84
N GLU A 129 -38.25 -47.17 -15.16
CA GLU A 129 -37.91 -47.64 -16.52
C GLU A 129 -38.40 -49.08 -16.73
N CYS A 130 -39.03 -49.34 -17.88
CA CYS A 130 -39.45 -50.66 -18.32
C CYS A 130 -38.53 -51.18 -19.41
N VAL A 131 -37.81 -52.27 -19.13
CA VAL A 131 -36.93 -52.97 -20.08
C VAL A 131 -37.66 -54.19 -20.63
N THR A 132 -37.71 -54.33 -21.96
CA THR A 132 -38.40 -55.43 -22.65
C THR A 132 -37.37 -56.45 -23.17
N ALA A 133 -37.27 -57.61 -22.52
CA ALA A 133 -36.50 -58.76 -22.98
C ALA A 133 -37.28 -59.57 -24.03
N ALA A 134 -36.85 -60.79 -24.35
CA ALA A 134 -37.51 -61.63 -25.36
C ALA A 134 -38.83 -62.24 -24.86
N ASP A 135 -38.89 -62.51 -23.56
CA ASP A 135 -39.85 -63.34 -22.85
C ASP A 135 -40.45 -62.63 -21.61
N VAL A 136 -39.71 -61.71 -20.98
CA VAL A 136 -40.16 -60.88 -19.86
C VAL A 136 -39.98 -59.38 -20.10
N MET A 137 -40.93 -58.58 -19.64
CA MET A 137 -40.83 -57.13 -19.50
C MET A 137 -40.70 -56.79 -18.00
N THR A 138 -39.66 -56.05 -17.63
CA THR A 138 -39.33 -55.72 -16.24
C THR A 138 -39.36 -54.21 -16.04
N CYS A 139 -40.25 -53.73 -15.18
CA CYS A 139 -40.41 -52.31 -14.86
C CYS A 139 -39.85 -52.02 -13.48
N THR A 140 -38.84 -51.14 -13.38
CA THR A 140 -38.11 -50.81 -12.15
C THR A 140 -38.34 -49.35 -11.76
N PHE A 141 -38.62 -49.06 -10.50
CA PHE A 141 -38.75 -47.69 -10.00
C PHE A 141 -37.40 -47.05 -9.68
N ASN A 142 -37.29 -45.73 -9.86
CA ASN A 142 -36.10 -44.95 -9.52
C ASN A 142 -36.30 -44.12 -8.24
N GLN A 143 -35.42 -43.15 -7.97
CA GLN A 143 -35.48 -42.33 -6.76
C GLN A 143 -36.79 -41.51 -6.60
N ALA A 144 -37.49 -41.18 -7.68
CA ALA A 144 -38.67 -40.31 -7.62
C ALA A 144 -39.92 -40.96 -7.01
N VAL A 145 -39.95 -42.28 -6.78
CA VAL A 145 -41.01 -42.91 -5.95
C VAL A 145 -40.75 -42.79 -4.44
N ALA A 146 -39.55 -42.34 -4.03
CA ALA A 146 -39.27 -42.07 -2.62
C ALA A 146 -40.21 -40.98 -2.08
N ALA A 147 -40.68 -41.15 -0.85
CA ALA A 147 -41.73 -40.34 -0.19
C ALA A 147 -43.12 -40.34 -0.87
N GLN A 148 -43.26 -40.92 -2.07
CA GLN A 148 -44.53 -41.02 -2.76
C GLN A 148 -45.43 -42.12 -2.17
N SER A 149 -46.72 -41.98 -2.43
CA SER A 149 -47.81 -42.80 -1.92
C SER A 149 -48.88 -42.94 -3.00
N ASN A 150 -49.73 -43.98 -2.93
CA ASN A 150 -50.72 -44.30 -3.97
C ASN A 150 -50.07 -44.52 -5.37
N VAL A 151 -48.82 -45.01 -5.39
CA VAL A 151 -48.02 -45.24 -6.61
C VAL A 151 -48.59 -46.43 -7.38
N LYS A 152 -49.22 -46.17 -8.52
CA LYS A 152 -49.87 -47.16 -9.38
C LYS A 152 -49.91 -46.67 -10.82
N GLY A 153 -50.24 -47.55 -11.77
CA GLY A 153 -50.29 -47.15 -13.17
C GLY A 153 -50.94 -48.17 -14.10
N LYS A 154 -50.97 -47.79 -15.36
CA LYS A 154 -51.41 -48.60 -16.49
C LYS A 154 -50.37 -48.51 -17.59
N MET A 155 -50.25 -49.55 -18.39
CA MET A 155 -49.48 -49.52 -19.62
C MET A 155 -50.06 -50.47 -20.67
N ASN A 156 -49.69 -50.28 -21.92
CA ASN A 156 -49.89 -51.26 -22.98
C ASN A 156 -48.60 -51.58 -23.71
N GLN A 157 -48.63 -52.68 -24.47
CA GLN A 157 -47.49 -53.26 -25.15
C GLN A 157 -48.00 -54.04 -26.37
N MET A 158 -47.25 -54.05 -27.48
CA MET A 158 -47.64 -54.83 -28.66
C MET A 158 -46.84 -56.12 -28.77
N LEU A 159 -47.59 -57.22 -28.86
CA LEU A 159 -47.11 -58.58 -29.04
C LEU A 159 -47.33 -59.01 -30.49
N MET A 160 -46.65 -60.08 -30.89
CA MET A 160 -46.84 -60.78 -32.16
C MET A 160 -47.15 -62.25 -31.87
N ALA A 161 -48.22 -62.79 -32.43
CA ALA A 161 -48.53 -64.22 -32.32
C ALA A 161 -47.48 -65.05 -33.06
N GLN A 162 -46.96 -66.11 -32.43
CA GLN A 162 -45.86 -66.94 -32.95
C GLN A 162 -46.23 -68.41 -33.15
N LYS A 163 -47.19 -68.93 -32.38
CA LYS A 163 -47.56 -70.34 -32.43
C LYS A 163 -49.07 -70.52 -32.35
N GLU A 164 -49.60 -71.35 -33.25
CA GLU A 164 -51.00 -71.77 -33.26
C GLU A 164 -51.32 -72.61 -32.01
N THR A 165 -52.49 -72.42 -31.43
CA THR A 165 -52.94 -73.12 -30.21
C THR A 165 -54.45 -73.24 -30.16
N PRO A 166 -55.01 -74.40 -29.76
CA PRO A 166 -56.45 -74.57 -29.54
C PRO A 166 -56.95 -73.89 -28.26
N LEU A 167 -56.06 -73.38 -27.41
CA LEU A 167 -56.41 -72.69 -26.17
C LEU A 167 -56.87 -71.26 -26.45
N THR A 168 -57.96 -70.84 -25.81
CA THR A 168 -58.46 -69.46 -25.90
C THR A 168 -57.86 -68.53 -24.84
N LYS A 169 -57.21 -69.09 -23.82
CA LYS A 169 -56.54 -68.38 -22.72
C LYS A 169 -55.16 -69.00 -22.51
N LEU A 170 -54.19 -68.17 -22.13
CA LEU A 170 -52.80 -68.58 -21.97
C LEU A 170 -52.21 -68.11 -20.64
N PRO A 171 -51.26 -68.88 -20.06
CA PRO A 171 -50.62 -68.57 -18.77
C PRO A 171 -49.52 -67.51 -18.94
N PHE A 172 -49.86 -66.24 -18.73
CA PHE A 172 -48.87 -65.17 -18.58
C PHE A 172 -48.36 -65.13 -17.14
N SER A 173 -47.14 -64.64 -16.93
CA SER A 173 -46.63 -64.36 -15.57
C SER A 173 -46.88 -62.90 -15.22
N ALA A 174 -47.75 -62.62 -14.25
CA ALA A 174 -47.99 -61.30 -13.71
C ALA A 174 -47.26 -61.17 -12.36
N ASN A 175 -46.13 -60.45 -12.35
CA ASN A 175 -45.22 -60.32 -11.21
C ASN A 175 -44.80 -61.66 -10.57
N GLY A 176 -44.53 -62.68 -11.39
CA GLY A 176 -44.23 -64.05 -10.92
C GLY A 176 -45.45 -64.95 -10.67
N VAL A 177 -46.67 -64.41 -10.69
CA VAL A 177 -47.92 -65.17 -10.50
C VAL A 177 -48.53 -65.58 -11.84
N GLU A 178 -48.77 -66.88 -12.06
CA GLU A 178 -49.43 -67.35 -13.28
C GLU A 178 -50.87 -66.81 -13.37
N THR A 179 -51.17 -66.14 -14.48
CA THR A 179 -52.45 -65.48 -14.76
C THR A 179 -52.96 -65.94 -16.12
N GLN A 180 -54.20 -66.45 -16.14
CA GLN A 180 -54.84 -66.96 -17.36
C GLN A 180 -55.47 -65.79 -18.15
N VAL A 181 -54.77 -65.32 -19.18
CA VAL A 181 -55.17 -64.16 -20.00
C VAL A 181 -55.86 -64.64 -21.28
N PRO A 182 -57.07 -64.16 -21.61
CA PRO A 182 -57.71 -64.47 -22.89
C PRO A 182 -56.95 -63.90 -24.08
N ASN A 183 -56.86 -64.69 -25.15
CA ASN A 183 -56.50 -64.26 -26.50
C ASN A 183 -57.54 -63.27 -27.06
N PRO A 184 -57.25 -62.61 -28.21
CA PRO A 184 -58.25 -61.83 -28.94
C PRO A 184 -59.55 -62.61 -29.15
N ASN A 185 -60.67 -61.93 -28.84
CA ASN A 185 -62.04 -62.46 -28.85
C ASN A 185 -62.32 -63.70 -27.97
N ASP A 186 -61.42 -64.09 -27.06
CA ASP A 186 -61.45 -65.41 -26.37
C ASP A 186 -61.47 -66.56 -27.40
N GLU A 187 -60.66 -66.44 -28.46
CA GLU A 187 -60.51 -67.43 -29.55
C GLU A 187 -59.14 -68.13 -29.59
N PRO A 188 -59.03 -69.31 -30.25
CA PRO A 188 -57.76 -69.97 -30.53
C PRO A 188 -56.83 -69.14 -31.43
N ILE A 189 -55.50 -69.29 -31.29
CA ILE A 189 -54.55 -68.75 -32.30
C ILE A 189 -54.47 -69.73 -33.47
N THR A 190 -54.74 -69.26 -34.69
CA THR A 190 -54.88 -70.13 -35.88
C THR A 190 -53.72 -70.00 -36.88
N GLN A 191 -53.52 -71.03 -37.72
CA GLN A 191 -52.48 -71.02 -38.75
C GLN A 191 -52.93 -70.20 -39.97
N ARG A 192 -52.10 -69.24 -40.41
CA ARG A 192 -52.37 -68.42 -41.60
C ARG A 192 -52.32 -69.26 -42.89
N LEU A 193 -53.38 -69.24 -43.69
CA LEU A 193 -53.53 -70.02 -44.92
C LEU A 193 -53.08 -69.24 -46.18
N TRP A 194 -52.76 -69.97 -47.26
CA TRP A 194 -52.42 -69.34 -48.55
C TRP A 194 -53.58 -68.52 -49.11
N THR A 195 -53.29 -67.30 -49.53
CA THR A 195 -54.23 -66.37 -50.15
C THR A 195 -53.59 -65.74 -51.37
N GLU A 196 -54.28 -65.72 -52.53
CA GLU A 196 -53.77 -65.05 -53.72
C GLU A 196 -53.61 -63.55 -53.45
N LYS A 197 -52.42 -62.99 -53.69
CA LYS A 197 -52.19 -61.54 -53.55
C LYS A 197 -52.55 -60.82 -54.84
N ASN A 198 -53.37 -59.77 -54.72
CA ASN A 198 -53.50 -58.74 -55.76
C ASN A 198 -52.15 -58.06 -56.01
N VAL A 199 -51.99 -57.40 -57.16
CA VAL A 199 -50.83 -56.50 -57.33
C VAL A 199 -50.98 -55.35 -56.33
N GLY A 200 -49.97 -55.15 -55.50
CA GLY A 200 -50.06 -54.24 -54.36
C GLY A 200 -48.70 -53.87 -53.80
N LYS A 201 -48.70 -52.91 -52.88
CA LYS A 201 -47.49 -52.39 -52.23
C LYS A 201 -47.70 -52.31 -50.72
N TYR A 202 -46.69 -52.70 -49.94
CA TYR A 202 -46.67 -52.54 -48.49
C TYR A 202 -45.25 -52.28 -47.97
N ALA A 203 -45.13 -51.98 -46.68
CA ALA A 203 -43.85 -51.93 -45.96
C ALA A 203 -43.87 -52.88 -44.76
N ASN A 204 -42.70 -53.37 -44.34
CA ASN A 204 -42.59 -54.03 -43.04
C ASN A 204 -42.76 -53.00 -41.90
N SER A 205 -43.35 -53.47 -40.81
CA SER A 205 -43.70 -52.68 -39.62
C SER A 205 -42.44 -52.04 -39.00
N LEU A 206 -42.51 -50.72 -38.75
CA LEU A 206 -41.39 -49.93 -38.25
C LEU A 206 -41.24 -50.07 -36.72
N LYS A 207 -40.01 -50.01 -36.22
CA LYS A 207 -39.64 -49.94 -34.79
C LYS A 207 -39.03 -48.57 -34.44
N ARG A 208 -39.01 -48.16 -33.17
CA ARG A 208 -38.44 -46.87 -32.71
C ARG A 208 -37.01 -46.57 -33.21
N ASP A 209 -36.20 -47.60 -33.43
CA ASP A 209 -34.79 -47.54 -33.85
C ASP A 209 -34.58 -47.68 -35.38
N SER A 210 -35.65 -47.84 -36.16
CA SER A 210 -35.54 -48.12 -37.59
C SER A 210 -34.97 -46.93 -38.36
N THR A 211 -33.84 -47.12 -39.04
CA THR A 211 -33.21 -46.13 -39.94
C THR A 211 -33.54 -46.36 -41.42
N GLN A 212 -34.29 -47.43 -41.71
CA GLN A 212 -34.62 -47.90 -43.05
C GLN A 212 -36.06 -48.44 -43.09
N ILE A 213 -36.72 -48.31 -44.25
CA ILE A 213 -38.02 -48.92 -44.54
C ILE A 213 -37.83 -50.01 -45.57
N ASN A 214 -38.28 -51.22 -45.28
CA ASN A 214 -38.31 -52.32 -46.24
C ASN A 214 -39.65 -52.32 -46.96
N TRP A 215 -39.63 -51.97 -48.25
CA TRP A 215 -40.76 -51.93 -49.16
C TRP A 215 -40.93 -53.26 -49.89
N HIS A 216 -42.18 -53.65 -50.10
CA HIS A 216 -42.60 -54.86 -50.78
C HIS A 216 -43.55 -54.48 -51.92
N ILE A 217 -43.26 -54.92 -53.15
CA ILE A 217 -44.21 -54.96 -54.26
C ILE A 217 -44.65 -56.42 -54.41
N THR A 218 -45.93 -56.70 -54.24
CA THR A 218 -46.50 -58.05 -54.22
C THR A 218 -47.48 -58.29 -55.37
N GLY A 219 -47.72 -59.56 -55.73
CA GLY A 219 -48.82 -60.00 -56.59
C GLY A 219 -48.66 -61.45 -57.06
N SER A 220 -49.75 -62.17 -57.31
CA SER A 220 -49.69 -63.50 -57.93
C SER A 220 -49.25 -63.42 -59.39
N GLY A 221 -48.67 -64.50 -59.94
CA GLY A 221 -48.28 -64.55 -61.35
C GLY A 221 -49.43 -64.27 -62.32
N ARG A 222 -50.66 -64.60 -61.92
CA ARG A 222 -51.89 -64.22 -62.62
C ARG A 222 -52.14 -62.72 -62.55
N ARG A 223 -52.20 -62.15 -61.34
CA ARG A 223 -52.53 -60.73 -61.12
C ARG A 223 -51.52 -59.79 -61.76
N LEU A 224 -50.24 -60.14 -61.68
CA LEU A 224 -49.14 -59.41 -62.35
C LEU A 224 -49.32 -59.40 -63.87
N SER A 225 -49.74 -60.53 -64.45
CA SER A 225 -49.96 -60.64 -65.91
C SER A 225 -51.21 -59.87 -66.35
N GLU A 226 -52.34 -60.05 -65.65
CA GLU A 226 -53.60 -59.35 -65.92
C GLU A 226 -53.42 -57.83 -65.85
N ARG A 227 -52.75 -57.33 -64.80
CA ARG A 227 -52.52 -55.88 -64.61
C ARG A 227 -51.45 -55.31 -65.55
N ALA A 228 -50.54 -56.13 -66.08
CA ALA A 228 -49.66 -55.77 -67.19
C ALA A 228 -50.39 -55.76 -68.57
N GLY A 229 -51.70 -55.99 -68.60
CA GLY A 229 -52.52 -55.95 -69.80
C GLY A 229 -52.50 -57.23 -70.64
N MET A 230 -52.02 -58.35 -70.10
CA MET A 230 -52.14 -59.66 -70.77
C MET A 230 -53.62 -60.12 -70.79
N PRO A 231 -54.10 -60.73 -71.89
CA PRO A 231 -55.41 -61.39 -71.91
C PRO A 231 -55.56 -62.44 -70.80
N ALA A 232 -56.76 -62.55 -70.22
CA ALA A 232 -57.03 -63.52 -69.17
C ALA A 232 -56.69 -64.96 -69.61
N GLY A 233 -55.94 -65.67 -68.78
CA GLY A 233 -55.42 -67.01 -69.09
C GLY A 233 -54.08 -67.04 -69.84
N THR A 234 -53.53 -65.90 -70.27
CA THR A 234 -52.12 -65.78 -70.66
C THR A 234 -51.30 -65.13 -69.55
N TYR A 235 -50.04 -65.52 -69.46
CA TYR A 235 -49.14 -65.11 -68.37
C TYR A 235 -47.87 -64.51 -68.95
N ALA A 236 -47.42 -63.39 -68.40
CA ALA A 236 -46.13 -62.80 -68.73
C ALA A 236 -44.98 -63.61 -68.12
N ASN A 237 -43.78 -63.51 -68.70
CA ASN A 237 -42.54 -63.93 -68.06
C ASN A 237 -41.71 -62.75 -67.51
N LYS A 238 -42.10 -61.51 -67.81
CA LYS A 238 -41.41 -60.28 -67.41
C LYS A 238 -42.40 -59.20 -66.99
N VAL A 239 -42.10 -58.53 -65.88
CA VAL A 239 -42.79 -57.30 -65.44
C VAL A 239 -41.77 -56.22 -65.10
N VAL A 240 -42.16 -54.96 -65.31
CA VAL A 240 -41.33 -53.79 -65.05
C VAL A 240 -42.14 -52.81 -64.20
N PHE A 241 -41.59 -52.38 -63.08
CA PHE A 241 -42.17 -51.37 -62.19
C PHE A 241 -41.32 -50.10 -62.19
N ASN A 242 -41.96 -48.94 -62.18
CA ASN A 242 -41.33 -47.65 -61.89
C ASN A 242 -41.77 -47.22 -60.49
N ASP A 243 -40.85 -47.24 -59.54
CA ASP A 243 -41.05 -46.87 -58.13
C ASP A 243 -40.63 -45.42 -57.87
N VAL A 244 -41.39 -44.71 -57.04
CA VAL A 244 -41.15 -43.30 -56.69
C VAL A 244 -41.44 -43.08 -55.20
N LEU A 245 -40.42 -42.71 -54.44
CA LEU A 245 -40.53 -42.30 -53.04
C LEU A 245 -41.26 -40.96 -52.90
N GLY A 246 -42.03 -40.80 -51.82
CA GLY A 246 -42.63 -39.53 -51.47
C GLY A 246 -41.63 -38.49 -50.96
N ALA A 247 -42.13 -37.27 -50.73
CA ALA A 247 -41.36 -36.11 -50.28
C ALA A 247 -40.92 -36.17 -48.80
N ASP A 248 -40.92 -37.36 -48.19
CA ASP A 248 -40.88 -37.57 -46.74
C ASP A 248 -39.45 -37.65 -46.17
N GLY A 249 -38.43 -37.32 -46.98
CA GLY A 249 -37.01 -37.43 -46.61
C GLY A 249 -36.42 -38.84 -46.75
N GLN A 250 -37.05 -39.72 -47.54
CA GLN A 250 -36.52 -41.04 -47.85
C GLN A 250 -35.53 -41.01 -49.04
N THR A 251 -34.61 -41.97 -49.12
CA THR A 251 -33.75 -42.22 -50.29
C THR A 251 -33.54 -43.73 -50.49
N LEU A 252 -33.69 -44.26 -51.70
CA LEU A 252 -33.51 -45.69 -52.00
C LEU A 252 -32.06 -46.14 -51.74
N LEU A 253 -31.87 -47.33 -51.15
CA LEU A 253 -30.54 -47.87 -50.93
C LEU A 253 -29.91 -48.43 -52.22
N PRO A 254 -28.68 -48.02 -52.58
CA PRO A 254 -28.06 -48.35 -53.87
C PRO A 254 -27.27 -49.67 -53.88
N ALA A 255 -27.27 -50.43 -52.78
CA ALA A 255 -26.57 -51.71 -52.68
C ALA A 255 -27.43 -52.87 -53.21
N ASP A 256 -26.97 -53.62 -54.21
CA ASP A 256 -27.74 -54.69 -54.85
C ASP A 256 -28.19 -55.80 -53.89
N SER A 257 -27.48 -55.97 -52.77
CA SER A 257 -27.84 -56.93 -51.72
C SER A 257 -29.18 -56.62 -51.02
N THR A 258 -29.65 -55.37 -51.01
CA THR A 258 -30.97 -55.02 -50.45
C THR A 258 -32.12 -55.35 -51.40
N TRP A 259 -31.86 -55.51 -52.70
CA TRP A 259 -32.89 -55.75 -53.73
C TRP A 259 -33.01 -57.25 -54.04
N TYR A 260 -34.12 -57.86 -53.66
CA TYR A 260 -34.36 -59.29 -53.85
C TYR A 260 -35.81 -59.62 -54.20
N VAL A 261 -36.02 -60.82 -54.74
CA VAL A 261 -37.36 -61.38 -54.96
C VAL A 261 -37.51 -62.67 -54.15
N ARG A 262 -38.63 -62.75 -53.43
CA ARG A 262 -39.07 -63.93 -52.68
C ARG A 262 -40.44 -64.39 -53.17
N VAL A 263 -40.78 -65.66 -52.94
CA VAL A 263 -42.02 -66.26 -53.42
C VAL A 263 -42.79 -66.96 -52.30
N ASP A 264 -44.11 -66.84 -52.31
CA ASP A 264 -45.05 -67.57 -51.44
C ASP A 264 -45.89 -68.53 -52.31
N PRO A 265 -45.43 -69.78 -52.50
CA PRO A 265 -46.09 -70.76 -53.34
C PRO A 265 -47.21 -71.47 -52.57
N LYS A 266 -48.34 -71.74 -53.24
CA LYS A 266 -49.51 -72.42 -52.64
C LYS A 266 -49.19 -73.80 -52.05
N SER A 267 -48.11 -74.45 -52.49
CA SER A 267 -47.62 -75.73 -51.97
C SER A 267 -46.82 -75.63 -50.67
N ALA A 268 -46.29 -74.46 -50.31
CA ALA A 268 -45.49 -74.23 -49.11
C ALA A 268 -45.75 -72.82 -48.53
N PRO A 269 -46.98 -72.54 -48.06
CA PRO A 269 -47.44 -71.19 -47.82
C PRO A 269 -46.79 -70.52 -46.60
N ASN A 270 -46.61 -69.20 -46.72
CA ASN A 270 -45.93 -68.32 -45.76
C ASN A 270 -44.42 -68.62 -45.54
N GLN A 271 -43.79 -69.49 -46.33
CA GLN A 271 -42.35 -69.79 -46.17
C GLN A 271 -41.42 -68.75 -46.82
N TYR A 272 -41.93 -67.96 -47.77
CA TYR A 272 -41.23 -66.84 -48.41
C TYR A 272 -39.75 -67.05 -48.84
N PRO A 273 -39.34 -68.20 -49.45
CA PRO A 273 -37.99 -68.40 -49.95
C PRO A 273 -37.56 -67.30 -50.94
N THR A 274 -36.33 -66.80 -50.77
CA THR A 274 -35.68 -65.88 -51.73
C THR A 274 -35.19 -66.66 -52.95
N VAL A 275 -35.58 -66.24 -54.15
CA VAL A 275 -35.26 -66.94 -55.41
C VAL A 275 -34.20 -66.22 -56.25
N ALA A 276 -34.06 -64.90 -56.12
CA ALA A 276 -32.98 -64.11 -56.73
C ALA A 276 -32.71 -62.79 -55.98
N ARG A 277 -31.49 -62.25 -56.13
CA ARG A 277 -31.08 -60.88 -55.78
C ARG A 277 -30.59 -60.18 -57.05
N VAL A 278 -30.49 -58.85 -57.03
CA VAL A 278 -29.84 -58.13 -58.13
C VAL A 278 -28.38 -58.59 -58.25
N GLY A 279 -27.96 -58.91 -59.48
CA GLY A 279 -26.65 -59.50 -59.76
C GLY A 279 -26.47 -60.98 -59.33
N GLN A 280 -27.46 -61.60 -58.68
CA GLN A 280 -27.40 -62.99 -58.20
C GLN A 280 -28.71 -63.75 -58.51
N PRO A 281 -28.88 -64.24 -59.75
CA PRO A 281 -30.00 -65.11 -60.11
C PRO A 281 -29.87 -66.52 -59.51
N GLY A 282 -31.00 -67.23 -59.37
CA GLY A 282 -31.00 -68.66 -59.05
C GLY A 282 -30.63 -69.03 -57.60
N ILE A 283 -30.90 -68.15 -56.63
CA ILE A 283 -30.65 -68.40 -55.19
C ILE A 283 -31.46 -69.61 -54.69
N ASN A 284 -32.70 -69.76 -55.18
CA ASN A 284 -33.50 -70.96 -54.98
C ASN A 284 -34.30 -71.24 -56.25
N THR A 285 -33.99 -72.34 -56.92
CA THR A 285 -34.56 -72.73 -58.22
C THR A 285 -35.77 -73.67 -58.10
N ALA A 286 -36.14 -74.12 -56.89
CA ALA A 286 -37.21 -75.08 -56.66
C ALA A 286 -38.61 -74.57 -57.10
N TYR A 287 -38.75 -73.26 -57.28
CA TYR A 287 -39.99 -72.58 -57.69
C TYR A 287 -39.85 -71.84 -59.03
N GLY A 288 -38.79 -72.14 -59.79
CA GLY A 288 -38.44 -71.52 -61.07
C GLY A 288 -37.16 -70.69 -61.01
N ASN A 289 -36.70 -70.24 -62.19
CA ASN A 289 -35.48 -69.46 -62.37
C ASN A 289 -35.81 -67.99 -62.65
N TYR A 290 -35.17 -67.07 -61.92
CA TYR A 290 -35.50 -65.65 -61.94
C TYR A 290 -34.26 -64.75 -62.00
N THR A 291 -34.39 -63.62 -62.70
CA THR A 291 -33.47 -62.46 -62.63
C THR A 291 -34.21 -61.24 -62.09
N LEU A 292 -33.50 -60.41 -61.33
CA LEU A 292 -33.96 -59.12 -60.85
C LEU A 292 -32.94 -58.05 -61.27
N GLU A 293 -33.42 -56.99 -61.91
CA GLU A 293 -32.62 -55.87 -62.40
C GLU A 293 -33.20 -54.57 -61.84
N ARG A 294 -32.35 -53.58 -61.48
CA ARG A 294 -32.80 -52.27 -61.00
C ARG A 294 -31.90 -51.14 -61.48
N THR A 295 -32.50 -50.01 -61.80
CA THR A 295 -31.82 -48.73 -62.11
C THR A 295 -32.42 -47.65 -61.22
N ILE A 296 -31.59 -46.97 -60.42
CA ILE A 296 -32.02 -45.88 -59.51
C ILE A 296 -31.66 -44.53 -60.12
N SER A 297 -32.51 -43.51 -59.94
CA SER A 297 -32.22 -42.13 -60.34
C SER A 297 -31.08 -41.48 -59.55
N ALA A 298 -30.44 -40.45 -60.12
CA ALA A 298 -29.25 -39.82 -59.53
C ALA A 298 -29.50 -39.12 -58.17
N ASP A 299 -30.77 -38.80 -57.86
CA ASP A 299 -31.23 -38.26 -56.58
C ASP A 299 -31.63 -39.34 -55.55
N GLY A 300 -31.60 -40.61 -55.95
CA GLY A 300 -32.03 -41.75 -55.15
C GLY A 300 -33.54 -41.81 -54.84
N LYS A 301 -34.39 -41.04 -55.54
CA LYS A 301 -35.83 -40.94 -55.24
C LYS A 301 -36.72 -41.89 -56.05
N SER A 302 -36.22 -42.43 -57.16
CA SER A 302 -36.99 -43.33 -58.02
C SER A 302 -36.16 -44.52 -58.53
N ALA A 303 -36.83 -45.61 -58.91
CA ALA A 303 -36.17 -46.75 -59.54
C ALA A 303 -37.05 -47.45 -60.58
N THR A 304 -36.47 -47.82 -61.71
CA THR A 304 -37.05 -48.82 -62.61
C THR A 304 -36.55 -50.20 -62.19
N VAL A 305 -37.47 -51.12 -61.91
CA VAL A 305 -37.21 -52.47 -61.40
C VAL A 305 -37.82 -53.50 -62.34
N THR A 306 -37.03 -54.45 -62.80
CA THR A 306 -37.46 -55.52 -63.71
C THR A 306 -37.32 -56.87 -63.03
N LEU A 307 -38.43 -57.60 -62.94
CA LEU A 307 -38.44 -59.02 -62.57
C LEU A 307 -38.72 -59.84 -63.82
N THR A 308 -37.84 -60.80 -64.11
CA THR A 308 -38.02 -61.74 -65.23
C THR A 308 -37.89 -63.17 -64.73
N ARG A 309 -38.81 -64.05 -65.12
CA ARG A 309 -38.67 -65.50 -65.04
C ARG A 309 -38.01 -66.00 -66.32
N THR A 310 -36.92 -66.75 -66.20
CA THR A 310 -36.07 -67.14 -67.34
C THR A 310 -36.36 -68.55 -67.87
N ASP A 311 -37.10 -69.37 -67.12
CA ASP A 311 -37.48 -70.74 -67.49
C ASP A 311 -38.95 -70.93 -67.89
N GLY A 312 -39.74 -69.85 -67.91
CA GLY A 312 -41.16 -69.89 -68.30
C GLY A 312 -41.91 -68.63 -67.89
N ASN A 313 -43.25 -68.68 -67.93
CA ASN A 313 -44.12 -67.60 -67.49
C ASN A 313 -44.34 -67.62 -65.97
N PHE A 314 -44.74 -66.50 -65.36
CA PHE A 314 -45.08 -66.45 -63.94
C PHE A 314 -46.20 -67.43 -63.58
N ASP A 315 -46.01 -68.17 -62.48
CA ASP A 315 -46.94 -69.20 -62.04
C ASP A 315 -48.15 -68.57 -61.32
N PRO A 316 -49.39 -68.88 -61.71
CA PRO A 316 -50.59 -68.34 -61.07
C PRO A 316 -50.81 -68.85 -59.63
N ALA A 317 -50.20 -69.98 -59.24
CA ALA A 317 -50.24 -70.53 -57.89
C ALA A 317 -49.10 -70.03 -56.98
N ILE A 318 -48.33 -69.04 -57.44
CA ILE A 318 -47.25 -68.40 -56.68
C ILE A 318 -47.57 -66.91 -56.51
N ASN A 319 -47.48 -66.44 -55.26
CA ASN A 319 -47.38 -65.03 -54.93
C ASN A 319 -45.92 -64.59 -55.01
N TYR A 320 -45.64 -63.51 -55.73
CA TYR A 320 -44.31 -62.92 -55.84
C TYR A 320 -44.20 -61.71 -54.92
N GLU A 321 -43.02 -61.47 -54.37
CA GLU A 321 -42.69 -60.24 -53.67
C GLU A 321 -41.29 -59.75 -54.06
N ILE A 322 -41.23 -58.55 -54.64
CA ILE A 322 -39.98 -57.81 -54.83
C ILE A 322 -39.77 -56.96 -53.57
N VAL A 323 -38.64 -57.15 -52.89
CA VAL A 323 -38.29 -56.55 -51.60
C VAL A 323 -37.04 -55.71 -51.75
N TYR A 324 -37.06 -54.50 -51.17
CA TYR A 324 -35.95 -53.54 -51.21
C TYR A 324 -36.13 -52.46 -50.14
N SER A 325 -35.10 -51.65 -49.92
CA SER A 325 -35.04 -50.74 -48.76
C SER A 325 -34.84 -49.28 -49.17
N SER A 326 -35.56 -48.36 -48.52
CA SER A 326 -35.19 -46.94 -48.45
C SER A 326 -34.53 -46.64 -47.11
N LYS A 327 -33.57 -45.70 -47.10
CA LYS A 327 -32.98 -45.08 -45.91
C LYS A 327 -33.77 -43.83 -45.55
N ILE A 328 -33.84 -43.56 -44.24
CA ILE A 328 -34.23 -42.28 -43.64
C ILE A 328 -32.96 -41.64 -43.04
N ASP A 329 -32.92 -40.32 -42.97
CA ASP A 329 -31.86 -39.61 -42.22
C ASP A 329 -32.24 -39.54 -40.73
N GLY A 330 -31.56 -40.36 -39.92
CA GLY A 330 -31.91 -40.62 -38.53
C GLY A 330 -32.84 -41.84 -38.37
N ASN A 331 -33.41 -41.98 -37.18
CA ASN A 331 -34.43 -43.00 -36.91
C ASN A 331 -35.80 -42.53 -37.45
N VAL A 332 -36.75 -43.47 -37.55
CA VAL A 332 -38.16 -43.14 -37.79
C VAL A 332 -38.69 -42.19 -36.72
N ILE A 333 -39.45 -41.18 -37.16
CA ILE A 333 -40.11 -40.23 -36.26
C ILE A 333 -41.51 -40.80 -35.95
N PRO A 334 -41.93 -40.88 -34.66
CA PRO A 334 -43.28 -41.31 -34.31
C PRO A 334 -44.36 -40.49 -35.02
N GLU A 335 -45.45 -41.13 -35.42
CA GLU A 335 -46.58 -40.56 -36.19
C GLU A 335 -46.23 -39.97 -37.57
N LYS A 336 -44.94 -39.87 -37.94
CA LYS A 336 -44.56 -39.43 -39.29
C LYS A 336 -44.92 -40.50 -40.32
N GLN A 337 -45.65 -40.07 -41.33
CA GLN A 337 -45.94 -40.89 -42.50
C GLN A 337 -44.76 -40.90 -43.46
N TYR A 338 -44.49 -42.07 -44.02
CA TYR A 338 -43.53 -42.31 -45.08
C TYR A 338 -44.25 -43.02 -46.22
N THR A 339 -44.12 -42.49 -47.44
CA THR A 339 -44.92 -42.89 -48.59
C THR A 339 -44.04 -43.37 -49.74
N ASN A 340 -44.51 -44.34 -50.52
CA ASN A 340 -43.84 -44.82 -51.71
C ASN A 340 -44.88 -45.38 -52.70
N SER A 341 -44.66 -45.22 -54.00
CA SER A 341 -45.61 -45.56 -55.07
C SER A 341 -44.93 -46.30 -56.22
N ALA A 342 -45.41 -47.50 -56.54
CA ALA A 342 -44.94 -48.25 -57.72
C ALA A 342 -45.97 -48.24 -58.86
N THR A 343 -45.52 -48.04 -60.09
CA THR A 343 -46.37 -48.13 -61.29
C THR A 343 -45.89 -49.28 -62.17
N LEU A 344 -46.74 -50.26 -62.46
CA LEU A 344 -46.45 -51.34 -63.40
C LEU A 344 -46.51 -50.79 -64.84
N VAL A 345 -45.53 -51.13 -65.68
CA VAL A 345 -45.49 -50.68 -67.08
C VAL A 345 -46.53 -51.46 -67.89
N GLY A 346 -47.42 -50.74 -68.58
CA GLY A 346 -48.57 -51.30 -69.32
C GLY A 346 -49.90 -51.27 -68.56
N ASP A 347 -49.86 -50.88 -67.29
CA ASP A 347 -50.99 -50.81 -66.38
C ASP A 347 -52.01 -49.71 -66.73
N LYS A 348 -53.27 -49.91 -66.32
CA LYS A 348 -54.42 -49.01 -66.51
C LYS A 348 -55.14 -48.66 -65.22
N GLU A 349 -54.84 -49.34 -64.11
CA GLU A 349 -55.40 -49.08 -62.79
C GLU A 349 -54.60 -48.03 -62.00
N GLY A 350 -53.36 -47.76 -62.41
CA GLY A 350 -52.50 -46.72 -61.83
C GLY A 350 -51.61 -47.19 -60.68
N PRO A 351 -50.90 -46.24 -60.03
CA PRO A 351 -49.86 -46.55 -59.05
C PRO A 351 -50.42 -47.27 -57.82
N ILE A 352 -49.70 -48.32 -57.39
CA ILE A 352 -49.88 -48.94 -56.07
C ILE A 352 -49.06 -48.15 -55.06
N THR A 353 -49.73 -47.21 -54.39
CA THR A 353 -49.19 -46.39 -53.30
C THR A 353 -49.30 -47.14 -51.97
N SER A 354 -48.29 -46.99 -51.11
CA SER A 354 -48.33 -47.43 -49.72
C SER A 354 -47.83 -46.32 -48.80
N VAL A 355 -48.43 -46.25 -47.62
CA VAL A 355 -48.09 -45.33 -46.53
C VAL A 355 -47.78 -46.20 -45.30
N ILE A 356 -46.72 -45.87 -44.57
CA ILE A 356 -46.37 -46.50 -43.30
C ILE A 356 -45.98 -45.42 -42.28
N SER A 357 -46.26 -45.64 -41.01
CA SER A 357 -45.80 -44.77 -39.92
C SER A 357 -45.33 -45.59 -38.73
N TYR A 358 -44.42 -45.06 -37.92
CA TYR A 358 -44.14 -45.65 -36.61
C TYR A 358 -45.14 -45.06 -35.60
N ARG A 359 -46.17 -45.84 -35.21
CA ARG A 359 -46.93 -45.56 -33.99
C ARG A 359 -46.20 -46.21 -32.83
N ASP A 360 -46.10 -45.52 -31.69
CA ASP A 360 -45.45 -46.11 -30.53
C ASP A 360 -46.39 -47.14 -29.85
N PRO A 361 -46.01 -48.42 -29.74
CA PRO A 361 -46.87 -49.47 -29.17
C PRO A 361 -47.00 -49.41 -27.64
N ILE A 362 -46.29 -48.50 -26.98
CA ILE A 362 -46.32 -48.35 -25.51
C ILE A 362 -46.80 -46.96 -25.15
N THR A 363 -47.97 -46.93 -24.51
CA THR A 363 -48.45 -45.83 -23.68
C THR A 363 -48.44 -46.29 -22.23
N TYR A 364 -48.19 -45.38 -21.31
CA TYR A 364 -48.36 -45.61 -19.87
C TYR A 364 -49.04 -44.41 -19.22
N THR A 365 -49.69 -44.64 -18.09
CA THR A 365 -50.15 -43.60 -17.16
C THR A 365 -49.76 -43.99 -15.76
N ILE A 366 -49.43 -42.99 -14.94
CA ILE A 366 -48.98 -43.17 -13.56
C ILE A 366 -49.80 -42.22 -12.68
N GLU A 367 -50.17 -42.69 -11.51
CA GLU A 367 -50.79 -41.90 -10.45
C GLU A 367 -49.92 -42.06 -9.20
N MET A 368 -49.53 -40.94 -8.59
CA MET A 368 -48.83 -40.90 -7.29
C MET A 368 -49.01 -39.53 -6.64
N LYS A 369 -48.74 -39.44 -5.34
CA LYS A 369 -48.71 -38.17 -4.58
C LYS A 369 -47.73 -38.25 -3.40
N PRO A 370 -47.19 -37.14 -2.90
CA PRO A 370 -46.37 -37.17 -1.69
C PRO A 370 -47.17 -37.61 -0.46
N GLY A 371 -46.55 -38.44 0.37
CA GLY A 371 -47.02 -38.71 1.73
C GLY A 371 -46.40 -37.70 2.71
N TYR A 372 -47.18 -37.21 3.68
CA TYR A 372 -46.71 -36.28 4.71
C TYR A 372 -46.96 -36.83 6.12
N GLY A 373 -46.09 -36.47 7.06
CA GLY A 373 -46.23 -36.75 8.49
C GLY A 373 -45.63 -35.63 9.33
N ALA A 374 -45.77 -35.69 10.65
CA ALA A 374 -45.28 -34.65 11.55
C ALA A 374 -44.65 -35.23 12.83
N PHE A 375 -44.21 -34.33 13.70
CA PHE A 375 -43.79 -34.65 15.07
C PHE A 375 -44.23 -33.54 16.02
N GLY A 376 -44.18 -33.80 17.32
CA GLY A 376 -44.41 -32.78 18.34
C GLY A 376 -43.51 -33.01 19.54
N VAL A 377 -42.88 -31.95 20.04
CA VAL A 377 -42.00 -32.00 21.21
C VAL A 377 -42.75 -31.45 22.41
N LYS A 378 -42.91 -32.26 23.47
CA LYS A 378 -43.29 -31.77 24.79
C LYS A 378 -42.07 -31.69 25.70
N LYS A 379 -41.90 -30.52 26.33
CA LYS A 379 -40.88 -30.30 27.35
C LYS A 379 -41.40 -30.73 28.73
N TYR A 380 -40.57 -31.46 29.47
CA TYR A 380 -40.75 -31.80 30.87
C TYR A 380 -39.58 -31.28 31.71
N VAL A 381 -39.79 -31.09 33.01
CA VAL A 381 -38.71 -30.82 33.97
C VAL A 381 -38.86 -31.68 35.23
N LEU A 382 -37.73 -32.22 35.71
CA LEU A 382 -37.61 -32.92 36.98
C LEU A 382 -36.81 -32.07 37.99
N GLY A 383 -36.93 -32.37 39.29
CA GLY A 383 -36.12 -31.76 40.36
C GLY A 383 -36.56 -30.37 40.85
N ALA A 384 -37.27 -29.59 40.03
CA ALA A 384 -37.92 -28.33 40.43
C ALA A 384 -39.41 -28.31 40.05
N GLN A 385 -40.20 -27.47 40.73
CA GLN A 385 -41.61 -27.24 40.39
C GLN A 385 -41.76 -26.07 39.40
N VAL A 386 -42.79 -26.12 38.55
CA VAL A 386 -43.15 -25.02 37.64
C VAL A 386 -44.14 -24.10 38.36
N GLY A 387 -43.90 -22.79 38.36
CA GLY A 387 -44.69 -21.82 39.12
C GLY A 387 -44.11 -20.41 39.07
N ALA A 388 -44.34 -19.60 40.12
CA ALA A 388 -44.00 -18.18 40.18
C ALA A 388 -43.08 -17.78 41.36
N ASP A 389 -42.82 -18.69 42.31
CA ASP A 389 -41.95 -18.40 43.45
C ASP A 389 -40.46 -18.40 43.04
N ALA A 390 -39.60 -17.73 43.80
CA ALA A 390 -38.19 -17.50 43.46
C ALA A 390 -37.30 -18.76 43.32
N GLY A 391 -37.81 -19.95 43.72
CA GLY A 391 -37.18 -21.26 43.53
C GLY A 391 -37.94 -22.21 42.59
N GLN A 392 -38.91 -21.69 41.84
CA GLN A 392 -39.70 -22.42 40.84
C GLN A 392 -39.32 -21.97 39.43
N ILE A 393 -39.62 -22.80 38.43
CA ILE A 393 -39.39 -22.46 37.02
C ILE A 393 -40.63 -21.72 36.49
N PRO A 394 -40.49 -20.50 35.93
CA PRO A 394 -41.60 -19.78 35.32
C PRO A 394 -42.31 -20.61 34.23
N ALA A 395 -43.64 -20.64 34.24
CA ALA A 395 -44.42 -21.35 33.21
C ALA A 395 -44.24 -20.81 31.78
N ALA A 396 -43.63 -19.62 31.63
CA ALA A 396 -43.24 -19.02 30.36
C ALA A 396 -41.79 -19.37 29.93
N THR A 397 -41.01 -20.05 30.77
CA THR A 397 -39.67 -20.52 30.40
C THR A 397 -39.80 -21.53 29.26
N ALA A 398 -39.18 -21.22 28.13
CA ALA A 398 -39.13 -22.07 26.96
C ALA A 398 -37.68 -22.36 26.58
N VAL A 399 -37.42 -23.60 26.17
CA VAL A 399 -36.12 -24.03 25.66
C VAL A 399 -36.14 -24.00 24.14
N THR A 400 -35.00 -23.73 23.51
CA THR A 400 -34.86 -23.82 22.06
C THR A 400 -34.36 -25.21 21.69
N VAL A 401 -35.18 -25.96 20.95
CA VAL A 401 -34.80 -27.23 20.33
C VAL A 401 -34.36 -26.94 18.90
N ASN A 402 -33.17 -27.40 18.53
CA ASN A 402 -32.69 -27.39 17.15
C ASN A 402 -33.27 -28.60 16.42
N VAL A 403 -33.84 -28.37 15.24
CA VAL A 403 -34.43 -29.39 14.38
C VAL A 403 -33.60 -29.47 13.11
N LYS A 404 -32.64 -30.40 13.08
CA LYS A 404 -31.95 -30.78 11.84
C LYS A 404 -32.83 -31.78 11.10
N TYR A 405 -32.97 -31.63 9.79
CA TYR A 405 -33.74 -32.58 8.98
C TYR A 405 -32.98 -32.97 7.71
N GLU A 406 -33.13 -34.23 7.31
CA GLU A 406 -32.56 -34.80 6.09
C GLU A 406 -33.74 -35.31 5.25
N LEU A 407 -34.07 -34.55 4.19
CA LEU A 407 -35.17 -34.88 3.27
C LEU A 407 -34.87 -36.20 2.52
N PRO A 408 -35.91 -36.92 2.06
CA PRO A 408 -35.73 -38.16 1.30
C PRO A 408 -34.89 -37.95 0.05
N ALA A 409 -34.04 -38.92 -0.29
CA ALA A 409 -33.22 -38.85 -1.50
C ALA A 409 -34.12 -38.77 -2.75
N GLY A 410 -33.84 -37.81 -3.64
CA GLY A 410 -34.65 -37.55 -4.83
C GLY A 410 -35.89 -36.66 -4.61
N TRP A 411 -36.17 -36.22 -3.37
CA TRP A 411 -37.28 -35.31 -3.10
C TRP A 411 -36.89 -33.84 -3.40
N ASP A 412 -37.58 -33.21 -4.35
CA ASP A 412 -37.33 -31.83 -4.79
C ASP A 412 -38.53 -30.91 -4.43
N PRO A 413 -38.35 -29.87 -3.59
CA PRO A 413 -39.40 -28.91 -3.28
C PRO A 413 -39.91 -28.12 -4.50
N ALA A 414 -39.13 -28.00 -5.59
CA ALA A 414 -39.60 -27.34 -6.81
C ALA A 414 -40.69 -28.14 -7.54
N LEU A 415 -40.75 -29.46 -7.31
CA LEU A 415 -41.79 -30.36 -7.85
C LEU A 415 -42.95 -30.58 -6.85
N HIS A 416 -42.82 -30.06 -5.62
CA HIS A 416 -43.79 -30.21 -4.54
C HIS A 416 -44.15 -28.84 -3.92
N PRO A 417 -44.74 -27.91 -4.71
CA PRO A 417 -45.06 -26.54 -4.27
C PRO A 417 -46.12 -26.47 -3.17
N GLU A 418 -46.80 -27.57 -2.87
CA GLU A 418 -47.70 -27.70 -1.71
C GLU A 418 -46.95 -27.85 -0.37
N TRP A 419 -45.64 -28.16 -0.39
CA TRP A 419 -44.79 -28.17 0.79
C TRP A 419 -44.00 -26.86 0.92
N THR A 420 -44.06 -26.26 2.11
CA THR A 420 -43.23 -25.10 2.48
C THR A 420 -42.18 -25.53 3.50
N ALA A 421 -40.92 -25.16 3.28
CA ALA A 421 -39.85 -25.41 4.24
C ALA A 421 -40.08 -24.67 5.59
N PRO A 422 -39.51 -25.16 6.71
CA PRO A 422 -39.55 -24.47 7.99
C PRO A 422 -39.07 -23.00 7.92
N GLU A 423 -39.54 -22.19 8.87
CA GLU A 423 -39.38 -20.73 8.85
C GLU A 423 -37.92 -20.28 8.64
N GLY A 424 -37.71 -19.37 7.69
CA GLY A 424 -36.38 -18.89 7.28
C GLY A 424 -35.57 -19.84 6.40
N GLY A 425 -36.06 -21.05 6.08
CA GLY A 425 -35.37 -22.00 5.19
C GLY A 425 -34.07 -22.57 5.77
N THR A 426 -33.89 -22.49 7.08
CA THR A 426 -32.66 -22.92 7.78
C THR A 426 -32.68 -24.42 8.11
N ASN A 427 -31.51 -25.06 8.09
CA ASN A 427 -31.34 -26.45 8.48
C ASN A 427 -30.00 -26.63 9.24
N PRO A 428 -30.02 -26.84 10.56
CA PRO A 428 -31.21 -26.94 11.42
C PRO A 428 -32.01 -25.64 11.47
N TYR A 429 -33.34 -25.76 11.62
CA TYR A 429 -34.17 -24.65 12.12
C TYR A 429 -34.33 -24.77 13.64
N THR A 430 -34.99 -23.81 14.29
CA THR A 430 -35.19 -23.82 15.74
C THR A 430 -36.67 -23.73 16.11
N MET A 431 -37.06 -24.41 17.20
CA MET A 431 -38.40 -24.32 17.79
C MET A 431 -38.30 -24.02 19.28
N LYS A 432 -39.11 -23.07 19.77
CA LYS A 432 -39.21 -22.77 21.21
C LYS A 432 -40.28 -23.65 21.85
N VAL A 433 -39.93 -24.40 22.89
CA VAL A 433 -40.80 -25.35 23.58
C VAL A 433 -40.95 -24.92 25.05
N PRO A 434 -42.11 -24.36 25.46
CA PRO A 434 -42.37 -23.99 26.85
C PRO A 434 -42.42 -25.23 27.76
N VAL A 435 -41.97 -25.08 29.01
CA VAL A 435 -42.04 -26.16 30.01
C VAL A 435 -43.48 -26.65 30.22
N GLU A 436 -43.64 -27.97 30.33
CA GLU A 436 -44.91 -28.71 30.41
C GLU A 436 -45.88 -28.56 29.23
N GLN A 437 -45.51 -27.83 28.17
CA GLN A 437 -46.32 -27.66 26.96
C GLN A 437 -45.77 -28.48 25.79
N GLY A 438 -46.67 -28.90 24.90
CA GLY A 438 -46.34 -29.57 23.64
C GLY A 438 -46.37 -28.59 22.47
N VAL A 439 -45.32 -28.57 21.66
CA VAL A 439 -45.22 -27.75 20.44
C VAL A 439 -45.09 -28.67 19.23
N ALA A 440 -45.94 -28.46 18.22
CA ALA A 440 -45.87 -29.19 16.97
C ALA A 440 -44.66 -28.74 16.13
N GLY A 441 -43.95 -29.70 15.54
CA GLY A 441 -43.00 -29.44 14.48
C GLY A 441 -43.70 -29.25 13.13
N VAL A 442 -42.95 -28.82 12.12
CA VAL A 442 -43.44 -28.69 10.74
C VAL A 442 -43.77 -30.08 10.16
N ALA A 443 -44.76 -30.15 9.27
CA ALA A 443 -45.05 -31.36 8.51
C ALA A 443 -43.95 -31.62 7.46
N PHE A 444 -43.48 -32.85 7.35
CA PHE A 444 -42.38 -33.26 6.50
C PHE A 444 -42.79 -34.42 5.57
N PRO A 445 -42.16 -34.58 4.39
CA PRO A 445 -42.35 -35.73 3.52
C PRO A 445 -42.06 -37.06 4.24
N LYS A 446 -42.84 -38.10 3.92
CA LYS A 446 -42.64 -39.49 4.35
C LYS A 446 -41.20 -39.92 4.10
N GLY A 447 -40.52 -40.43 5.12
CA GLY A 447 -39.12 -40.84 5.04
C GLY A 447 -38.11 -39.74 5.41
N THR A 448 -38.53 -38.50 5.67
CA THR A 448 -37.63 -37.45 6.20
C THR A 448 -37.06 -37.92 7.53
N LYS A 449 -35.74 -37.88 7.68
CA LYS A 449 -35.07 -38.13 8.96
C LYS A 449 -34.97 -36.82 9.72
N VAL A 450 -35.52 -36.78 10.93
CA VAL A 450 -35.47 -35.63 11.84
C VAL A 450 -34.52 -35.96 13.00
N THR A 451 -33.67 -35.00 13.33
CA THR A 451 -32.70 -35.07 14.43
C THR A 451 -32.90 -33.86 15.33
N LEU A 452 -33.13 -34.10 16.62
CA LEU A 452 -33.42 -33.09 17.63
C LEU A 452 -32.29 -32.99 18.65
N THR A 453 -31.85 -31.77 18.94
CA THR A 453 -30.95 -31.44 20.06
C THR A 453 -31.46 -30.20 20.78
N GLU A 454 -31.14 -30.02 22.05
CA GLU A 454 -31.49 -28.80 22.80
C GLU A 454 -30.32 -27.80 22.79
N SER A 455 -30.61 -26.52 22.59
CA SER A 455 -29.64 -25.43 22.79
C SER A 455 -29.59 -25.08 24.26
N LEU A 456 -28.49 -25.44 24.93
CA LEU A 456 -28.29 -25.21 26.37
C LEU A 456 -28.22 -23.71 26.73
N ASP A 457 -27.87 -22.84 25.78
CA ASP A 457 -27.80 -21.38 25.94
C ASP A 457 -29.17 -20.69 26.05
N SER A 458 -30.25 -21.41 25.74
CA SER A 458 -31.53 -20.79 25.34
C SER A 458 -32.51 -20.46 26.47
N ALA A 459 -32.36 -21.08 27.64
CA ALA A 459 -33.31 -20.98 28.74
C ALA A 459 -32.64 -20.51 30.04
N GLN A 460 -32.78 -19.21 30.31
CA GLN A 460 -32.45 -18.66 31.63
C GLN A 460 -33.40 -19.22 32.68
N LEU A 461 -32.90 -20.15 33.49
CA LEU A 461 -33.48 -20.48 34.79
C LEU A 461 -33.29 -19.28 35.75
N PRO A 462 -34.15 -19.11 36.77
CA PRO A 462 -33.88 -18.19 37.87
C PRO A 462 -32.54 -18.55 38.52
N ALA A 463 -31.79 -17.56 39.03
CA ALA A 463 -30.43 -17.75 39.54
C ALA A 463 -30.28 -18.85 40.60
N ALA A 464 -31.33 -19.14 41.38
CA ALA A 464 -31.37 -20.23 42.35
C ALA A 464 -31.38 -21.65 41.74
N LEU A 465 -31.56 -21.80 40.43
CA LEU A 465 -31.67 -23.08 39.72
C LEU A 465 -30.69 -23.17 38.55
N ARG A 466 -30.20 -24.39 38.30
CA ARG A 466 -29.42 -24.77 37.12
C ARG A 466 -29.92 -26.08 36.54
N TRP A 467 -29.56 -26.37 35.29
CA TRP A 467 -29.69 -27.72 34.75
C TRP A 467 -28.63 -28.65 35.38
N GLN A 468 -29.01 -29.91 35.59
CA GLN A 468 -28.20 -30.96 36.18
C GLN A 468 -28.09 -32.15 35.22
N GLY A 469 -26.89 -32.35 34.69
CA GLY A 469 -26.63 -33.36 33.68
C GLY A 469 -27.26 -33.02 32.33
N ASP A 470 -27.12 -33.96 31.41
CA ASP A 470 -27.52 -33.80 30.02
C ASP A 470 -29.04 -33.97 29.82
N PRO A 471 -29.66 -33.26 28.86
CA PRO A 471 -31.06 -33.46 28.52
C PRO A 471 -31.31 -34.85 27.93
N SER A 472 -32.48 -35.40 28.24
CA SER A 472 -32.91 -36.72 27.77
C SER A 472 -34.12 -36.59 26.83
N PHE A 473 -34.04 -37.27 25.69
CA PHE A 473 -35.09 -37.34 24.70
C PHE A 473 -35.73 -38.75 24.71
N SER A 474 -37.02 -38.84 24.42
CA SER A 474 -37.72 -40.12 24.21
C SER A 474 -38.74 -40.03 23.08
N VAL A 475 -38.72 -41.01 22.16
CA VAL A 475 -39.58 -41.11 20.98
C VAL A 475 -40.04 -42.56 20.82
N GLY A 476 -41.32 -42.82 21.04
CA GLY A 476 -41.86 -44.18 21.09
C GLY A 476 -41.21 -45.00 22.20
N SER A 477 -40.52 -46.09 21.84
CA SER A 477 -39.74 -46.93 22.77
C SER A 477 -38.27 -46.56 22.88
N THR A 478 -37.80 -45.56 22.13
CA THR A 478 -36.39 -45.18 22.06
C THR A 478 -36.13 -44.00 22.98
N SER A 479 -35.17 -44.12 23.90
CA SER A 479 -34.70 -43.00 24.74
C SER A 479 -33.21 -42.77 24.53
N ALA A 480 -32.80 -41.50 24.51
CA ALA A 480 -31.44 -41.06 24.21
C ALA A 480 -31.08 -39.79 25.02
N VAL A 481 -29.80 -39.40 24.99
CA VAL A 481 -29.24 -38.28 25.76
C VAL A 481 -28.56 -37.31 24.80
N ASN A 482 -28.73 -36.00 25.03
CA ASN A 482 -28.35 -34.87 24.16
C ASN A 482 -29.02 -34.80 22.78
N GLU A 483 -29.21 -35.93 22.10
CA GLU A 483 -29.74 -36.02 20.74
C GLU A 483 -30.75 -37.17 20.60
N VAL A 484 -31.77 -37.00 19.77
CA VAL A 484 -32.54 -38.13 19.21
C VAL A 484 -32.76 -37.97 17.71
N SER A 485 -32.65 -39.07 16.97
CA SER A 485 -32.97 -39.16 15.55
C SER A 485 -34.10 -40.14 15.29
N PHE A 486 -35.06 -39.79 14.42
CA PHE A 486 -36.17 -40.64 14.00
C PHE A 486 -36.64 -40.30 12.57
N THR A 487 -37.43 -41.18 11.96
CA THR A 487 -37.93 -41.01 10.59
C THR A 487 -39.43 -40.69 10.59
N ILE A 488 -39.84 -39.72 9.78
CA ILE A 488 -41.24 -39.30 9.63
C ILE A 488 -42.03 -40.35 8.85
N ALA A 489 -43.07 -40.89 9.48
CA ALA A 489 -44.05 -41.79 8.86
C ALA A 489 -45.28 -41.01 8.39
N GLU A 490 -45.86 -41.44 7.26
CA GLU A 490 -47.05 -40.82 6.68
C GLU A 490 -48.26 -40.89 7.61
N ASN A 491 -49.08 -39.83 7.64
CA ASN A 491 -50.32 -39.71 8.42
C ASN A 491 -50.12 -39.93 9.95
N ASN A 492 -48.88 -39.84 10.44
CA ASN A 492 -48.52 -40.01 11.85
C ASN A 492 -47.96 -38.70 12.45
N VAL A 493 -48.08 -38.56 13.76
CA VAL A 493 -47.44 -37.50 14.55
C VAL A 493 -46.50 -38.15 15.57
N SER A 494 -45.20 -38.08 15.31
CA SER A 494 -44.18 -38.65 16.21
C SER A 494 -44.12 -37.84 17.52
N ALA A 495 -44.61 -38.42 18.61
CA ALA A 495 -44.56 -37.79 19.92
C ALA A 495 -43.14 -37.88 20.52
N VAL A 496 -42.54 -36.73 20.79
CA VAL A 496 -41.22 -36.58 21.41
C VAL A 496 -41.38 -36.00 22.80
N SER A 497 -40.78 -36.64 23.80
CA SER A 497 -40.60 -36.06 25.14
C SER A 497 -39.17 -35.58 25.30
N LEU A 498 -38.97 -34.35 25.76
CA LEU A 498 -37.67 -33.79 26.14
C LEU A 498 -37.68 -33.46 27.64
N THR A 499 -36.85 -34.12 28.42
CA THR A 499 -36.82 -34.03 29.88
C THR A 499 -35.43 -33.60 30.36
N ASN A 500 -35.39 -32.56 31.18
CA ASN A 500 -34.16 -32.10 31.84
C ASN A 500 -34.39 -32.12 33.35
N THR A 501 -33.32 -32.33 34.12
CA THR A 501 -33.35 -32.20 35.58
C THR A 501 -32.86 -30.82 35.95
N ALA A 502 -33.66 -30.06 36.71
CA ALA A 502 -33.22 -28.85 37.38
C ALA A 502 -32.80 -29.18 38.81
N ALA A 503 -31.73 -28.55 39.27
CA ALA A 503 -31.23 -28.63 40.64
C ALA A 503 -30.91 -27.23 41.17
N PRO A 504 -30.79 -27.05 42.50
CA PRO A 504 -30.25 -25.82 43.06
C PRO A 504 -28.90 -25.46 42.41
N ALA A 505 -28.77 -24.20 41.98
CA ALA A 505 -27.48 -23.66 41.55
C ALA A 505 -26.53 -23.62 42.76
N PRO A 506 -25.25 -24.01 42.63
CA PRO A 506 -24.30 -23.82 43.72
C PRO A 506 -24.16 -22.33 44.01
N GLY A 507 -23.92 -22.00 45.27
CA GLY A 507 -23.51 -20.65 45.65
C GLY A 507 -22.00 -20.58 45.83
N LYS A 508 -21.54 -19.47 46.39
CA LYS A 508 -20.14 -19.27 46.81
C LYS A 508 -20.08 -18.53 48.13
N ILE A 509 -18.89 -18.48 48.73
CA ILE A 509 -18.55 -17.55 49.80
C ILE A 509 -17.64 -16.48 49.21
N ALA A 510 -17.92 -15.20 49.46
CA ALA A 510 -16.98 -14.11 49.19
C ALA A 510 -16.38 -13.62 50.50
N VAL A 511 -15.07 -13.79 50.67
CA VAL A 511 -14.36 -13.26 51.84
C VAL A 511 -13.75 -11.90 51.47
N THR A 512 -14.18 -10.86 52.17
CA THR A 512 -13.54 -9.54 52.15
C THR A 512 -12.61 -9.45 53.35
N LYS A 513 -11.30 -9.31 53.13
CA LYS A 513 -10.38 -9.05 54.23
C LYS A 513 -10.44 -7.59 54.64
N LYS A 514 -10.68 -7.33 55.92
CA LYS A 514 -10.51 -6.02 56.55
C LYS A 514 -9.29 -6.05 57.46
N VAL A 515 -8.54 -4.97 57.44
CA VAL A 515 -7.29 -4.81 58.20
C VAL A 515 -7.39 -3.50 58.97
N VAL A 516 -7.01 -3.54 60.25
CA VAL A 516 -6.94 -2.40 61.16
C VAL A 516 -5.55 -2.42 61.79
N GLY A 517 -4.80 -1.32 61.66
CA GLY A 517 -3.35 -1.31 61.91
C GLY A 517 -2.55 -1.63 60.64
N ASP A 518 -1.24 -1.37 60.69
CA ASP A 518 -0.35 -1.48 59.53
C ASP A 518 0.07 -2.92 59.21
N ILE A 519 0.33 -3.17 57.92
CA ILE A 519 0.81 -4.46 57.39
C ILE A 519 1.86 -4.26 56.28
N PRO A 520 2.72 -5.24 56.00
CA PRO A 520 3.67 -5.16 54.88
C PRO A 520 2.97 -4.94 53.53
N ALA A 521 3.52 -4.05 52.72
CA ALA A 521 2.99 -3.74 51.39
C ALA A 521 2.91 -5.00 50.52
N GLY A 522 1.72 -5.27 49.96
CA GLY A 522 1.46 -6.47 49.15
C GLY A 522 1.18 -7.76 49.93
N LYS A 523 1.14 -7.75 51.26
CA LYS A 523 0.68 -8.91 52.05
C LYS A 523 -0.77 -9.26 51.70
N THR A 524 -0.98 -10.50 51.27
CA THR A 524 -2.29 -11.10 51.04
C THR A 524 -2.65 -12.09 52.16
N PHE A 525 -3.92 -12.48 52.20
CA PHE A 525 -4.50 -13.37 53.21
C PHE A 525 -5.08 -14.62 52.55
N ALA A 526 -5.17 -15.71 53.32
CA ALA A 526 -5.69 -16.99 52.87
C ALA A 526 -6.71 -17.54 53.86
N PHE A 527 -7.76 -18.18 53.35
CA PHE A 527 -8.83 -18.76 54.15
C PHE A 527 -9.10 -20.19 53.70
N ASP A 528 -9.17 -21.13 54.63
CA ASP A 528 -9.78 -22.42 54.36
C ASP A 528 -11.29 -22.36 54.65
N TYR A 529 -12.06 -23.19 53.97
CA TYR A 529 -13.45 -23.46 54.31
C TYR A 529 -13.74 -24.95 54.29
N VAL A 530 -14.60 -25.39 55.21
CA VAL A 530 -15.15 -26.75 55.25
C VAL A 530 -16.65 -26.66 55.45
N CYS A 531 -17.41 -27.24 54.53
CA CYS A 531 -18.87 -27.24 54.52
C CYS A 531 -19.44 -28.50 55.18
N ASP A 532 -20.64 -28.37 55.75
CA ASP A 532 -21.31 -29.44 56.48
C ASP A 532 -22.03 -30.48 55.58
N ASP A 533 -22.00 -30.28 54.26
CA ASP A 533 -22.65 -31.12 53.26
C ASP A 533 -22.15 -32.59 53.24
N ALA A 534 -22.86 -33.44 52.49
CA ALA A 534 -22.63 -34.88 52.44
C ALA A 534 -21.26 -35.29 51.86
N ALA A 535 -20.64 -34.46 51.02
CA ALA A 535 -19.30 -34.69 50.46
C ALA A 535 -18.19 -33.99 51.28
N LYS A 536 -18.54 -33.17 52.29
CA LYS A 536 -17.63 -32.29 53.04
C LYS A 536 -16.79 -31.41 52.11
N THR A 537 -17.50 -30.64 51.28
CA THR A 537 -16.89 -29.69 50.33
C THR A 537 -15.97 -28.75 51.08
N SER A 538 -14.70 -28.71 50.66
CA SER A 538 -13.67 -27.92 51.32
C SER A 538 -12.65 -27.40 50.31
N GLY A 539 -12.05 -26.26 50.62
CA GLY A 539 -11.05 -25.63 49.75
C GLY A 539 -10.37 -24.44 50.43
N SER A 540 -9.55 -23.73 49.66
CA SER A 540 -8.84 -22.53 50.11
C SER A 540 -9.11 -21.35 49.18
N ILE A 541 -9.39 -20.18 49.76
CA ILE A 541 -9.41 -18.88 49.09
C ILE A 541 -8.06 -18.22 49.38
N THR A 542 -7.10 -18.35 48.47
CA THR A 542 -5.76 -17.75 48.59
C THR A 542 -5.74 -16.32 48.04
N ASP A 543 -4.69 -15.56 48.35
CA ASP A 543 -4.39 -14.26 47.75
C ASP A 543 -5.56 -13.26 47.83
N VAL A 544 -6.19 -13.17 49.00
CA VAL A 544 -7.20 -12.16 49.32
C VAL A 544 -6.49 -10.85 49.64
N VAL A 545 -6.77 -9.81 48.86
CA VAL A 545 -6.22 -8.47 49.04
C VAL A 545 -7.12 -7.67 50.00
N PRO A 546 -6.57 -6.96 51.00
CA PRO A 546 -7.36 -6.11 51.89
C PRO A 546 -8.29 -5.14 51.15
N GLY A 547 -9.52 -5.02 51.63
CA GLY A 547 -10.57 -4.19 51.02
C GLY A 547 -11.22 -4.78 49.76
N GLN A 548 -10.74 -5.92 49.23
CA GLN A 548 -11.34 -6.61 48.09
C GLN A 548 -12.01 -7.92 48.53
N ALA A 549 -13.20 -8.16 47.98
CA ALA A 549 -13.90 -9.43 48.13
C ALA A 549 -13.28 -10.46 47.18
N LYS A 550 -13.06 -11.69 47.66
CA LYS A 550 -12.61 -12.81 46.82
C LYS A 550 -13.47 -14.05 47.05
N GLU A 551 -13.90 -14.66 45.95
CA GLU A 551 -14.84 -15.78 45.97
C GLU A 551 -14.16 -17.15 46.14
N SER A 552 -14.90 -18.08 46.73
CA SER A 552 -14.59 -19.52 46.75
C SER A 552 -14.79 -20.18 45.38
N ALA A 553 -14.41 -21.45 45.27
CA ALA A 553 -15.02 -22.33 44.27
C ALA A 553 -16.53 -22.52 44.55
N GLU A 554 -17.24 -23.15 43.62
CA GLU A 554 -18.66 -23.47 43.79
C GLU A 554 -18.91 -24.39 44.99
N ILE A 555 -19.94 -24.07 45.78
CA ILE A 555 -20.33 -24.79 47.00
C ILE A 555 -21.80 -25.25 46.87
N PRO A 556 -22.15 -26.49 47.27
CA PRO A 556 -23.53 -26.97 47.26
C PRO A 556 -24.49 -26.05 48.03
N ALA A 557 -25.63 -25.72 47.41
CA ALA A 557 -26.65 -24.90 48.03
C ALA A 557 -27.26 -25.54 49.28
N GLY A 558 -27.48 -24.74 50.31
CA GLY A 558 -27.97 -25.16 51.62
C GLY A 558 -26.87 -25.62 52.59
N ALA A 559 -25.64 -25.78 52.12
CA ALA A 559 -24.50 -26.13 52.98
C ALA A 559 -24.12 -24.95 53.88
N THR A 560 -23.79 -25.23 55.13
CA THR A 560 -23.22 -24.27 56.09
C THR A 560 -21.73 -24.54 56.23
N CYS A 561 -20.92 -23.51 56.01
CA CYS A 561 -19.48 -23.63 55.90
C CYS A 561 -18.78 -22.87 57.01
N THR A 562 -17.91 -23.56 57.74
CA THR A 562 -16.97 -22.95 58.68
C THR A 562 -15.78 -22.46 57.89
N VAL A 563 -15.54 -21.14 57.92
CA VAL A 563 -14.38 -20.49 57.30
C VAL A 563 -13.32 -20.23 58.37
N THR A 564 -12.06 -20.54 58.09
CA THR A 564 -10.92 -20.42 59.01
C THR A 564 -9.78 -19.69 58.32
N GLU A 565 -9.25 -18.65 58.96
CA GLU A 565 -8.11 -17.91 58.41
C GLU A 565 -6.80 -18.66 58.60
N LYS A 566 -5.99 -18.74 57.53
CA LYS A 566 -4.66 -19.34 57.52
C LYS A 566 -3.60 -18.27 57.80
N ASP A 567 -2.66 -18.62 58.69
CA ASP A 567 -1.53 -17.83 59.17
C ASP A 567 -1.47 -16.36 58.69
N ALA A 568 -2.26 -15.55 59.37
CA ALA A 568 -2.28 -14.12 59.19
C ALA A 568 -1.31 -13.39 60.13
N SER A 569 -0.34 -14.09 60.73
CA SER A 569 0.64 -13.43 61.59
C SER A 569 1.48 -12.41 60.81
N VAL A 570 1.92 -11.37 61.54
CA VAL A 570 2.80 -10.31 61.06
C VAL A 570 3.84 -10.11 62.14
N ASP A 571 5.12 -10.32 61.79
CA ASP A 571 6.23 -10.10 62.71
C ASP A 571 6.20 -8.68 63.27
N GLY A 572 6.29 -8.56 64.58
CA GLY A 572 6.18 -7.26 65.24
C GLY A 572 4.75 -6.72 65.40
N SER A 573 3.72 -7.57 65.54
CA SER A 573 2.41 -7.15 66.07
C SER A 573 1.69 -8.26 66.84
N THR A 574 0.92 -7.90 67.86
CA THR A 574 -0.14 -8.78 68.39
C THR A 574 -1.33 -8.75 67.44
N LEU A 575 -1.57 -9.89 66.78
CA LEU A 575 -2.74 -10.13 65.96
C LEU A 575 -3.95 -10.45 66.85
N VAL A 576 -5.06 -9.75 66.61
CA VAL A 576 -6.41 -10.14 67.05
C VAL A 576 -7.27 -10.39 65.80
N THR A 577 -7.57 -11.65 65.52
CA THR A 577 -8.53 -12.08 64.49
C THR A 577 -9.96 -11.95 65.01
N SER A 578 -10.88 -11.41 64.21
CA SER A 578 -12.32 -11.55 64.48
C SER A 578 -12.74 -13.02 64.48
N ALA A 579 -13.62 -13.42 65.41
CA ALA A 579 -14.30 -14.70 65.30
C ALA A 579 -15.11 -14.76 63.99
N ILE A 580 -15.14 -15.93 63.36
CA ILE A 580 -15.83 -16.15 62.08
C ILE A 580 -17.04 -17.05 62.32
N ASP A 581 -18.24 -16.50 62.14
CA ASP A 581 -19.48 -17.28 62.21
C ASP A 581 -19.62 -18.19 60.97
N PRO A 582 -20.14 -19.43 61.12
CA PRO A 582 -20.41 -20.31 59.98
C PRO A 582 -21.44 -19.71 59.02
N VAL A 583 -21.16 -19.75 57.72
CA VAL A 583 -21.98 -19.10 56.69
C VAL A 583 -22.76 -20.13 55.87
N THR A 584 -24.08 -19.99 55.82
CA THR A 584 -24.95 -20.83 54.98
C THR A 584 -25.00 -20.30 53.54
N VAL A 585 -24.52 -21.10 52.61
CA VAL A 585 -24.50 -20.78 51.18
C VAL A 585 -25.87 -21.08 50.57
N LYS A 586 -26.56 -20.06 50.06
CA LYS A 586 -27.84 -20.21 49.35
C LYS A 586 -27.63 -20.48 47.86
N ALA A 587 -28.68 -20.98 47.20
CA ALA A 587 -28.62 -21.38 45.81
C ALA A 587 -28.38 -20.18 44.88
N GLY A 588 -27.31 -20.21 44.09
CA GLY A 588 -26.93 -19.14 43.16
C GLY A 588 -26.53 -17.80 43.81
N GLU A 589 -26.47 -17.71 45.14
CA GLU A 589 -26.03 -16.51 45.86
C GLU A 589 -24.54 -16.60 46.23
N VAL A 590 -23.88 -15.43 46.29
CA VAL A 590 -22.53 -15.29 46.85
C VAL A 590 -22.69 -14.76 48.28
N ALA A 591 -22.50 -15.63 49.26
CA ALA A 591 -22.60 -15.28 50.67
C ALA A 591 -21.36 -14.48 51.11
N ALA A 592 -21.53 -13.18 51.33
CA ALA A 592 -20.44 -12.28 51.69
C ALA A 592 -20.10 -12.37 53.19
N LEU A 593 -18.80 -12.41 53.50
CA LEU A 593 -18.22 -12.47 54.83
C LEU A 593 -17.10 -11.44 54.94
N GLU A 594 -17.18 -10.52 55.92
CA GLU A 594 -16.09 -9.61 56.28
C GLU A 594 -15.29 -10.20 57.44
N VAL A 595 -14.00 -10.47 57.25
CA VAL A 595 -13.11 -10.94 58.33
C VAL A 595 -12.09 -9.87 58.66
N THR A 596 -12.08 -9.40 59.91
CA THR A 596 -11.21 -8.31 60.37
C THR A 596 -10.03 -8.86 61.14
N ASN A 597 -8.81 -8.44 60.76
CA ASN A 597 -7.65 -8.53 61.64
C ASN A 597 -7.29 -7.15 62.16
N THR A 598 -7.13 -7.06 63.47
CA THR A 598 -6.52 -5.93 64.14
C THR A 598 -5.08 -6.30 64.47
N TYR A 599 -4.12 -5.59 63.89
CA TYR A 599 -2.72 -5.65 64.25
C TYR A 599 -2.41 -4.51 65.21
N THR A 600 -2.14 -4.85 66.46
CA THR A 600 -1.65 -3.88 67.44
C THR A 600 -0.14 -4.08 67.57
N PRO A 601 0.71 -3.09 67.24
CA PRO A 601 2.13 -3.18 67.54
C PRO A 601 2.34 -3.35 69.05
N VAL A 602 3.08 -4.39 69.47
CA VAL A 602 3.37 -4.63 70.90
C VAL A 602 4.25 -3.49 71.42
N PRO A 603 3.83 -2.74 72.45
CA PRO A 603 4.53 -1.54 72.89
C PRO A 603 5.98 -1.82 73.26
N GLY A 604 6.85 -0.88 72.92
CA GLY A 604 8.26 -0.87 73.31
C GLY A 604 8.56 0.23 74.33
N LYS A 605 9.83 0.60 74.44
CA LYS A 605 10.31 1.73 75.26
C LYS A 605 11.43 2.47 74.55
N ILE A 606 11.78 3.64 75.05
CA ILE A 606 13.07 4.30 74.77
C ILE A 606 13.97 4.22 76.00
N ALA A 607 15.29 4.10 75.80
CA ALA A 607 16.27 4.19 76.87
C ALA A 607 17.32 5.26 76.54
N VAL A 608 17.27 6.38 77.29
CA VAL A 608 18.16 7.51 77.07
C VAL A 608 19.43 7.32 77.88
N THR A 609 20.57 7.23 77.19
CA THR A 609 21.90 7.30 77.80
C THR A 609 22.46 8.69 77.59
N LYS A 610 22.80 9.41 78.66
CA LYS A 610 23.40 10.75 78.51
C LYS A 610 24.91 10.67 78.42
N LYS A 611 25.49 11.23 77.36
CA LYS A 611 26.93 11.45 77.20
C LYS A 611 27.24 12.94 77.19
N VAL A 612 28.41 13.30 77.71
CA VAL A 612 28.90 14.68 77.76
C VAL A 612 30.32 14.71 77.26
N VAL A 613 30.64 15.69 76.41
CA VAL A 613 31.96 15.93 75.84
C VAL A 613 32.29 17.42 76.01
N GLY A 614 33.46 17.72 76.58
CA GLY A 614 33.84 19.08 77.01
C GLY A 614 33.75 19.27 78.52
N ASP A 615 34.44 20.28 79.04
CA ASP A 615 34.49 20.58 80.48
C ASP A 615 33.19 21.24 80.96
N ILE A 616 32.49 20.58 81.88
CA ILE A 616 31.25 21.07 82.49
C ILE A 616 31.34 21.19 84.03
N PRO A 617 30.49 22.02 84.66
CA PRO A 617 30.33 22.00 86.11
C PRO A 617 29.94 20.61 86.64
N ALA A 618 30.69 20.09 87.60
CA ALA A 618 30.49 18.76 88.14
C ALA A 618 29.11 18.62 88.84
N GLY A 619 28.42 17.51 88.57
CA GLY A 619 27.15 17.17 89.23
C GLY A 619 25.86 17.56 88.49
N LYS A 620 25.92 18.16 87.30
CA LYS A 620 24.73 18.43 86.47
C LYS A 620 24.07 17.11 86.02
N THR A 621 22.78 16.97 86.29
CA THR A 621 21.90 15.94 85.72
C THR A 621 21.06 16.52 84.57
N PHE A 622 20.49 15.63 83.76
CA PHE A 622 19.76 15.96 82.54
C PHE A 622 18.35 15.39 82.54
N ALA A 623 17.44 16.02 81.80
CA ALA A 623 16.05 15.59 81.67
C ALA A 623 15.63 15.65 80.20
N PHE A 624 14.81 14.69 79.78
CA PHE A 624 14.37 14.54 78.40
C PHE A 624 12.86 14.42 78.39
N ASP A 625 12.18 15.34 77.73
CA ASP A 625 10.77 15.12 77.38
C ASP A 625 10.74 14.26 76.11
N TYR A 626 9.73 13.42 75.95
CA TYR A 626 9.46 12.74 74.68
C TYR A 626 8.02 12.97 74.27
N VAL A 627 7.82 13.17 72.96
CA VAL A 627 6.50 13.18 72.33
C VAL A 627 6.58 12.28 71.11
N CYS A 628 5.79 11.22 71.12
CA CYS A 628 5.67 10.30 69.99
C CYS A 628 4.57 10.79 69.03
N ASP A 629 4.72 10.47 67.76
CA ASP A 629 3.83 10.90 66.68
C ASP A 629 2.57 10.03 66.50
N ASP A 630 2.35 9.09 67.41
CA ASP A 630 1.14 8.28 67.51
C ASP A 630 -0.12 9.14 67.68
N ALA A 631 -1.28 8.56 67.38
CA ALA A 631 -2.55 9.28 67.37
C ALA A 631 -2.98 9.85 68.74
N ALA A 632 -2.46 9.34 69.86
CA ALA A 632 -2.70 9.89 71.20
C ALA A 632 -1.64 10.92 71.63
N LYS A 633 -0.58 11.10 70.84
CA LYS A 633 0.64 11.87 71.15
C LYS A 633 1.23 11.47 72.50
N THR A 634 1.51 10.17 72.64
CA THR A 634 2.06 9.55 73.83
C THR A 634 3.33 10.28 74.23
N SER A 635 3.32 10.85 75.44
CA SER A 635 4.34 11.79 75.88
C SER A 635 4.60 11.69 77.38
N GLY A 636 5.83 12.05 77.78
CA GLY A 636 6.30 11.95 79.14
C GLY A 636 7.70 12.54 79.30
N SER A 637 8.27 12.40 80.50
CA SER A 637 9.61 12.93 80.82
C SER A 637 10.47 11.88 81.52
N ILE A 638 11.71 11.73 81.05
CA ILE A 638 12.77 10.93 81.65
C ILE A 638 13.69 11.92 82.38
N THR A 639 13.42 12.15 83.67
CA THR A 639 14.19 13.08 84.51
C THR A 639 15.41 12.41 85.14
N ASP A 640 16.34 13.21 85.67
CA ASP A 640 17.47 12.75 86.48
C ASP A 640 18.30 11.65 85.78
N VAL A 641 18.64 11.91 84.52
CA VAL A 641 19.60 11.11 83.75
C VAL A 641 21.00 11.61 84.09
N VAL A 642 21.84 10.69 84.56
CA VAL A 642 23.23 10.95 84.95
C VAL A 642 24.14 10.63 83.76
N PRO A 643 25.16 11.48 83.46
CA PRO A 643 26.14 11.17 82.41
C PRO A 643 26.77 9.79 82.59
N GLY A 644 26.81 9.00 81.51
CA GLY A 644 27.33 7.64 81.47
C GLY A 644 26.33 6.54 81.88
N GLN A 645 25.07 6.87 82.20
CA GLN A 645 24.04 5.89 82.57
C GLN A 645 22.79 5.98 81.70
N ALA A 646 22.18 4.83 81.42
CA ALA A 646 20.95 4.67 80.66
C ALA A 646 19.72 4.74 81.58
N LYS A 647 18.61 5.33 81.10
CA LYS A 647 17.34 5.41 81.83
C LYS A 647 16.13 5.24 80.90
N GLU A 648 15.20 4.36 81.26
CA GLU A 648 14.04 4.00 80.44
C GLU A 648 12.85 4.97 80.57
N SER A 649 12.02 4.99 79.54
CA SER A 649 10.66 5.56 79.55
C SER A 649 9.62 4.65 80.21
N ALA A 650 8.38 5.15 80.32
CA ALA A 650 7.20 4.29 80.37
C ALA A 650 7.01 3.53 79.03
N GLU A 651 6.05 2.61 78.98
CA GLU A 651 5.69 1.91 77.74
C GLU A 651 5.13 2.86 76.68
N ILE A 652 5.48 2.62 75.42
CA ILE A 652 5.15 3.47 74.26
C ILE A 652 4.62 2.58 73.12
N PRO A 653 3.53 2.97 72.42
CA PRO A 653 3.03 2.24 71.26
C PRO A 653 4.13 2.01 70.21
N ALA A 654 4.28 0.78 69.72
CA ALA A 654 5.30 0.50 68.72
C ALA A 654 4.88 0.97 67.31
N GLY A 655 5.86 1.21 66.45
CA GLY A 655 5.73 1.96 65.21
C GLY A 655 5.78 3.48 65.41
N ALA A 656 5.43 3.97 66.62
CA ALA A 656 5.50 5.39 66.94
C ALA A 656 6.96 5.88 66.92
N THR A 657 7.16 7.03 66.30
CA THR A 657 8.45 7.69 66.11
C THR A 657 8.56 8.83 67.10
N CYS A 658 9.31 8.58 68.18
CA CYS A 658 9.40 9.45 69.34
C CYS A 658 10.42 10.55 69.14
N THR A 659 9.93 11.77 69.01
CA THR A 659 10.76 12.97 69.10
C THR A 659 11.12 13.20 70.56
N VAL A 660 12.31 12.77 70.94
CA VAL A 660 12.88 13.00 72.27
C VAL A 660 13.58 14.36 72.24
N THR A 661 13.22 15.25 73.16
CA THR A 661 13.72 16.63 73.25
C THR A 661 14.39 16.82 74.60
N GLU A 662 15.66 17.24 74.60
CA GLU A 662 16.38 17.51 75.84
C GLU A 662 15.94 18.84 76.47
N LYS A 663 15.61 18.80 77.77
CA LYS A 663 15.00 19.91 78.49
C LYS A 663 16.05 20.73 79.25
N ASP A 664 16.28 21.95 78.78
CA ASP A 664 17.20 22.95 79.34
C ASP A 664 18.55 22.41 79.85
N ALA A 665 19.28 21.82 78.90
CA ALA A 665 20.68 21.47 79.08
C ALA A 665 21.63 22.66 78.89
N SER A 666 21.12 23.91 78.84
CA SER A 666 21.96 25.08 78.59
C SER A 666 22.96 25.32 79.73
N VAL A 667 24.16 25.79 79.38
CA VAL A 667 25.22 26.18 80.31
C VAL A 667 25.81 27.48 79.80
N ALA A 668 25.75 28.55 80.60
CA ALA A 668 26.17 29.88 80.19
C ALA A 668 27.66 29.92 79.79
N GLY A 669 27.95 30.52 78.64
CA GLY A 669 29.31 30.61 78.07
C GLY A 669 29.70 29.47 77.12
N PHE A 670 28.84 28.46 76.92
CA PHE A 670 29.09 27.36 76.00
C PHE A 670 27.98 27.28 74.94
N ASN A 671 28.35 27.00 73.69
CA ASN A 671 27.38 26.48 72.73
C ASN A 671 27.11 25.03 73.12
N LEU A 672 25.91 24.83 73.67
CA LEU A 672 25.32 23.51 73.77
C LEU A 672 25.06 23.00 72.35
N GLN A 673 25.96 22.18 71.81
CA GLN A 673 25.61 21.29 70.72
C GLN A 673 25.02 20.02 71.33
N THR A 674 23.71 20.02 71.55
CA THR A 674 22.95 18.76 71.61
C THR A 674 23.18 18.02 70.30
N SER A 675 23.59 16.76 70.35
CA SER A 675 23.45 15.86 69.20
C SER A 675 21.99 15.89 68.75
N THR A 676 21.74 16.07 67.45
CA THR A 676 20.39 15.92 66.88
C THR A 676 19.83 14.59 67.34
N ILE A 677 18.74 14.62 68.12
CA ILE A 677 18.10 13.40 68.58
C ILE A 677 17.17 12.97 67.46
N ASP A 678 17.71 12.15 66.55
CA ASP A 678 16.92 11.55 65.47
C ASP A 678 15.68 10.87 66.08
N PRO A 679 14.45 11.19 65.63
CA PRO A 679 13.23 10.65 66.20
C PRO A 679 13.26 9.12 66.23
N VAL A 680 13.24 8.55 67.44
CA VAL A 680 13.46 7.12 67.63
C VAL A 680 12.15 6.38 67.35
N MET A 681 12.15 5.58 66.28
CA MET A 681 11.09 4.62 66.01
C MET A 681 11.13 3.52 67.08
N VAL A 682 10.13 3.51 67.96
CA VAL A 682 9.96 2.46 68.97
C VAL A 682 9.47 1.21 68.23
N LYS A 683 10.38 0.27 68.02
CA LYS A 683 10.07 -1.01 67.38
C LYS A 683 9.38 -1.95 68.36
N THR A 684 8.66 -2.92 67.80
CA THR A 684 7.78 -3.80 68.55
C THR A 684 8.50 -4.60 69.63
N GLY A 685 8.11 -4.40 70.90
CA GLY A 685 8.70 -5.06 72.06
C GLY A 685 10.17 -4.72 72.33
N GLU A 686 10.75 -3.74 71.63
CA GLU A 686 12.16 -3.36 71.75
C GLU A 686 12.33 -2.19 72.73
N VAL A 687 13.45 -2.18 73.46
CA VAL A 687 13.90 -1.00 74.21
C VAL A 687 14.88 -0.24 73.31
N ALA A 688 14.38 0.75 72.57
CA ALA A 688 15.17 1.54 71.66
C ALA A 688 16.15 2.44 72.43
N ALA A 689 17.39 1.97 72.56
CA ALA A 689 18.46 2.69 73.25
C ALA A 689 19.01 3.82 72.38
N LEU A 690 19.11 5.02 72.94
CA LEU A 690 19.62 6.21 72.26
C LEU A 690 20.63 6.96 73.14
N GLU A 691 21.79 7.28 72.58
CA GLU A 691 22.86 8.02 73.25
C GLU A 691 22.78 9.50 72.86
N VAL A 692 22.19 10.35 73.70
CA VAL A 692 22.23 11.80 73.46
C VAL A 692 23.57 12.34 73.96
N THR A 693 24.38 12.88 73.07
CA THR A 693 25.62 13.56 73.44
C THR A 693 25.38 15.07 73.54
N ASN A 694 25.68 15.68 74.69
CA ASN A 694 25.95 17.12 74.70
C ASN A 694 27.44 17.33 74.50
N THR A 695 27.81 17.94 73.39
CA THR A 695 29.12 18.55 73.25
C THR A 695 29.00 19.99 73.73
N TYR A 696 29.64 20.30 74.85
CA TYR A 696 29.79 21.68 75.33
C TYR A 696 31.05 22.25 74.71
N THR A 697 30.93 22.74 73.48
CA THR A 697 31.94 23.62 72.91
C THR A 697 31.80 25.00 73.55
N PRO A 698 32.90 25.69 73.89
CA PRO A 698 32.84 27.15 74.08
C PRO A 698 32.20 27.77 72.84
N VAL A 699 31.26 28.73 73.02
CA VAL A 699 30.54 29.37 71.90
C VAL A 699 31.56 29.81 70.82
N PRO A 700 31.54 29.25 69.61
CA PRO A 700 32.44 29.69 68.54
C PRO A 700 32.30 31.19 68.30
N GLY A 701 33.42 31.87 68.17
CA GLY A 701 33.41 33.24 67.67
C GLY A 701 33.47 33.24 66.14
N LYS A 702 33.61 34.43 65.57
CA LYS A 702 33.89 34.61 64.14
C LYS A 702 34.94 35.68 63.94
N ILE A 703 35.44 35.80 62.72
CA ILE A 703 36.23 36.93 62.25
C ILE A 703 35.40 37.71 61.24
N ALA A 704 35.25 39.02 61.44
CA ALA A 704 34.64 39.90 60.43
C ALA A 704 35.73 40.68 59.70
N VAL A 705 35.91 40.40 58.41
CA VAL A 705 36.86 41.12 57.57
C VAL A 705 36.14 42.24 56.84
N THR A 706 36.50 43.49 57.17
CA THR A 706 36.13 44.65 56.37
C THR A 706 37.25 44.94 55.37
N LYS A 707 36.95 44.86 54.06
CA LYS A 707 37.92 45.30 53.05
C LYS A 707 37.88 46.81 52.92
N LYS A 708 39.07 47.42 52.96
CA LYS A 708 39.28 48.83 52.59
C LYS A 708 40.15 48.90 51.34
N VAL A 709 39.79 49.80 50.43
CA VAL A 709 40.48 50.03 49.16
C VAL A 709 40.87 51.49 49.09
N VAL A 710 42.12 51.74 48.70
CA VAL A 710 42.68 53.08 48.47
C VAL A 710 43.25 53.10 47.05
N GLY A 711 42.74 53.97 46.20
CA GLY A 711 43.02 54.00 44.75
C GLY A 711 41.83 53.51 43.91
N ASP A 712 41.77 53.95 42.66
CA ASP A 712 40.69 53.62 41.73
C ASP A 712 40.83 52.20 41.17
N ILE A 713 39.78 51.38 41.30
CA ILE A 713 39.73 50.00 40.79
C ILE A 713 38.41 49.76 40.02
N PRO A 714 38.32 48.70 39.18
CA PRO A 714 37.10 48.36 38.48
C PRO A 714 35.89 48.17 39.42
N ALA A 715 34.80 48.86 39.11
CA ALA A 715 33.58 48.81 39.91
C ALA A 715 33.02 47.38 40.02
N GLY A 716 32.70 46.95 41.24
CA GLY A 716 32.20 45.61 41.53
C GLY A 716 33.26 44.54 41.78
N LYS A 717 34.57 44.85 41.75
CA LYS A 717 35.62 43.93 42.20
C LYS A 717 35.42 43.56 43.68
N THR A 718 35.35 42.26 43.95
CA THR A 718 35.33 41.68 45.30
C THR A 718 36.67 41.06 45.66
N PHE A 719 36.85 40.78 46.96
CA PHE A 719 38.09 40.24 47.54
C PHE A 719 37.82 38.93 48.29
N ALA A 720 38.88 38.15 48.47
CA ALA A 720 38.83 36.87 49.17
C ALA A 720 39.98 36.74 50.17
N PHE A 721 39.68 36.20 51.34
CA PHE A 721 40.64 35.96 52.41
C PHE A 721 40.61 34.50 52.80
N ASP A 722 41.77 33.91 53.02
CA ASP A 722 41.89 32.66 53.77
C ASP A 722 42.21 32.96 55.22
N TYR A 723 41.80 32.07 56.11
CA TYR A 723 42.27 32.06 57.50
C TYR A 723 42.69 30.66 57.89
N VAL A 724 43.69 30.57 58.76
CA VAL A 724 44.11 29.33 59.42
C VAL A 724 44.28 29.62 60.91
N CYS A 725 43.53 28.92 61.73
CA CYS A 725 43.56 29.04 63.18
C CYS A 725 44.56 28.07 63.82
N ASP A 726 45.10 28.44 64.99
CA ASP A 726 46.13 27.70 65.69
C ASP A 726 45.61 26.54 66.54
N ASP A 727 44.29 26.31 66.55
CA ASP A 727 43.61 25.24 67.26
C ASP A 727 44.06 23.82 66.83
N ALA A 728 43.59 22.82 67.58
CA ALA A 728 43.99 21.42 67.39
C ALA A 728 43.56 20.81 66.05
N ALA A 729 42.51 21.33 65.40
CA ALA A 729 42.07 20.90 64.07
C ALA A 729 42.66 21.74 62.93
N LYS A 730 43.40 22.82 63.25
CA LYS A 730 43.87 23.85 62.30
C LYS A 730 42.72 24.40 61.46
N THR A 731 41.68 24.86 62.14
CA THR A 731 40.43 25.32 61.53
C THR A 731 40.74 26.40 60.49
N SER A 732 40.45 26.10 59.22
CA SER A 732 40.78 26.97 58.09
C SER A 732 39.62 27.10 57.13
N GLY A 733 39.44 28.29 56.55
CA GLY A 733 38.37 28.54 55.58
C GLY A 733 38.66 29.78 54.73
N SER A 734 37.76 30.06 53.79
CA SER A 734 37.80 31.25 52.95
C SER A 734 36.60 32.16 53.21
N ILE A 735 36.85 33.46 53.31
CA ILE A 735 35.84 34.53 53.29
C ILE A 735 35.89 35.12 51.88
N THR A 736 35.04 34.65 50.98
CA THR A 736 34.98 35.12 49.59
C THR A 736 34.01 36.28 49.43
N ASP A 737 34.10 36.99 48.30
CA ASP A 737 33.15 38.01 47.88
C ASP A 737 32.95 39.12 48.91
N VAL A 738 34.07 39.57 49.51
CA VAL A 738 34.11 40.74 50.38
C VAL A 738 34.04 41.99 49.50
N VAL A 739 32.99 42.78 49.68
CA VAL A 739 32.79 44.06 48.98
C VAL A 739 33.54 45.16 49.75
N PRO A 740 34.33 46.03 49.10
CA PRO A 740 35.02 47.11 49.79
C PRO A 740 34.03 48.04 50.50
N GLY A 741 34.36 48.40 51.75
CA GLY A 741 33.51 49.17 52.66
C GLY A 741 32.48 48.35 53.44
N GLN A 742 32.35 47.05 53.19
CA GLN A 742 31.45 46.16 53.95
C GLN A 742 32.24 45.11 54.74
N ALA A 743 31.79 44.86 55.98
CA ALA A 743 32.28 43.77 56.81
C ALA A 743 31.65 42.45 56.36
N LYS A 744 32.45 41.37 56.29
CA LYS A 744 31.95 40.03 55.99
C LYS A 744 32.53 39.00 56.96
N GLU A 745 31.65 38.20 57.53
CA GLU A 745 32.01 37.22 58.57
C GLU A 745 32.57 35.91 57.98
N SER A 746 33.45 35.27 58.75
CA SER A 746 33.85 33.88 58.57
C SER A 746 32.72 32.89 58.88
N ALA A 747 32.95 31.61 58.58
CA ALA A 747 32.27 30.54 59.29
C ALA A 747 32.63 30.58 60.80
N GLU A 748 31.91 29.82 61.61
CA GLU A 748 32.21 29.70 63.05
C GLU A 748 33.61 29.14 63.30
N ILE A 749 34.32 29.75 64.24
CA ILE A 749 35.71 29.42 64.61
C ILE A 749 35.75 29.06 66.10
N PRO A 750 36.39 27.93 66.49
CA PRO A 750 36.54 27.54 67.90
C PRO A 750 37.10 28.68 68.78
N ALA A 751 36.37 29.04 69.82
CA ALA A 751 36.79 30.12 70.71
C ALA A 751 38.03 29.74 71.54
N GLY A 752 38.91 30.72 71.71
CA GLY A 752 40.27 30.56 72.25
C GLY A 752 41.35 30.40 71.18
N ALA A 753 40.97 30.15 69.91
CA ALA A 753 41.93 30.04 68.81
C ALA A 753 42.45 31.41 68.34
N THR A 754 43.72 31.46 67.97
CA THR A 754 44.35 32.60 67.29
C THR A 754 44.50 32.29 65.81
N CYS A 755 43.98 33.16 64.95
CA CYS A 755 43.85 32.90 63.53
C CYS A 755 44.70 33.87 62.70
N THR A 756 45.61 33.31 61.91
CA THR A 756 46.34 34.04 60.88
C THR A 756 45.44 34.17 59.66
N VAL A 757 45.12 35.41 59.29
CA VAL A 757 44.31 35.71 58.10
C VAL A 757 45.23 36.18 56.99
N THR A 758 45.07 35.62 55.79
CA THR A 758 45.90 35.86 54.60
C THR A 758 44.99 36.25 53.44
N GLU A 759 45.27 37.35 52.76
CA GLU A 759 44.52 37.72 51.57
C GLU A 759 44.88 36.80 50.39
N LYS A 760 43.89 36.17 49.75
CA LYS A 760 44.07 35.49 48.46
C LYS A 760 44.38 36.53 47.40
N ASP A 761 44.97 36.11 46.27
CA ASP A 761 45.42 37.00 45.19
C ASP A 761 44.40 38.11 44.84
N ALA A 762 44.70 39.30 45.35
CA ALA A 762 43.91 40.51 45.18
C ALA A 762 44.48 41.39 44.06
N SER A 763 45.39 40.87 43.22
CA SER A 763 45.92 41.62 42.10
C SER A 763 44.82 42.08 41.14
N VAL A 764 45.07 43.22 40.51
CA VAL A 764 44.22 43.81 39.48
C VAL A 764 45.16 44.15 38.33
N ALA A 765 44.85 43.69 37.12
CA ALA A 765 45.71 43.88 35.96
C ALA A 765 46.01 45.39 35.76
N GLY A 766 47.30 45.71 35.66
CA GLY A 766 47.79 47.09 35.58
C GLY A 766 48.04 47.78 36.93
N PHE A 767 47.70 47.22 38.09
CA PHE A 767 47.92 47.91 39.38
C PHE A 767 49.00 47.22 40.23
N ASN A 768 49.93 48.04 40.74
CA ASN A 768 50.80 47.65 41.84
C ASN A 768 49.95 47.52 43.10
N LEU A 769 49.89 46.31 43.65
CA LEU A 769 49.17 46.01 44.88
C LEU A 769 50.11 46.13 46.08
N GLN A 770 49.78 47.02 47.00
CA GLN A 770 50.31 46.98 48.36
C GLN A 770 49.21 46.51 49.32
N THR A 771 49.33 45.27 49.79
CA THR A 771 48.51 44.73 50.90
C THR A 771 49.03 45.21 52.24
N SER A 772 48.14 45.39 53.22
CA SER A 772 48.54 45.55 54.62
C SER A 772 48.99 44.21 55.21
N THR A 773 50.00 44.21 56.09
CA THR A 773 50.26 43.06 56.97
C THR A 773 49.08 42.87 57.93
N ILE A 774 48.61 41.64 58.07
CA ILE A 774 47.47 41.28 58.92
C ILE A 774 48.01 40.56 60.16
N ASP A 775 47.81 41.14 61.35
CA ASP A 775 48.20 40.50 62.61
C ASP A 775 47.25 39.32 62.94
N PRO A 776 47.74 38.22 63.53
CA PRO A 776 46.89 37.10 63.95
C PRO A 776 45.86 37.52 65.00
N VAL A 777 44.58 37.20 64.76
CA VAL A 777 43.46 37.65 65.60
C VAL A 777 42.98 36.53 66.53
N MET A 778 42.84 36.82 67.82
CA MET A 778 42.32 35.87 68.81
C MET A 778 40.79 35.90 68.83
N VAL A 779 40.16 34.78 68.50
CA VAL A 779 38.70 34.61 68.49
C VAL A 779 38.22 34.23 69.88
N LYS A 780 37.29 34.99 70.43
CA LYS A 780 36.73 34.81 71.78
C LYS A 780 35.32 34.23 71.75
N THR A 781 34.91 33.70 72.90
CA THR A 781 33.65 32.98 73.11
C THR A 781 32.43 33.81 72.74
N GLY A 782 31.82 33.50 71.60
CA GLY A 782 30.63 34.19 71.08
C GLY A 782 30.87 35.62 70.57
N GLU A 783 32.12 36.05 70.41
CA GLU A 783 32.44 37.38 69.87
C GLU A 783 32.81 37.32 68.38
N VAL A 784 32.44 38.36 67.63
CA VAL A 784 32.89 38.58 66.25
C VAL A 784 34.09 39.50 66.28
N ALA A 785 35.29 38.94 66.11
CA ALA A 785 36.55 39.68 66.07
C ALA A 785 36.67 40.43 64.73
N ALA A 786 36.42 41.73 64.74
CA ALA A 786 36.49 42.57 63.54
C ALA A 786 37.94 42.95 63.20
N LEU A 787 38.31 42.88 61.92
CA LEU A 787 39.58 43.37 61.39
C LEU A 787 39.35 44.14 60.07
N GLU A 788 40.18 45.15 59.82
CA GLU A 788 40.17 45.96 58.59
C GLU A 788 41.43 45.63 57.78
N VAL A 789 41.30 45.11 56.55
CA VAL A 789 42.45 44.93 55.64
C VAL A 789 42.40 45.98 54.55
N THR A 790 43.40 46.86 54.52
CA THR A 790 43.56 47.84 53.44
C THR A 790 44.41 47.28 52.31
N ASN A 791 43.92 47.36 51.07
CA ASN A 791 44.77 47.34 49.88
C ASN A 791 44.90 48.75 49.33
N THR A 792 46.13 49.14 49.05
CA THR A 792 46.43 50.31 48.24
C THR A 792 46.75 49.83 46.83
N TYR A 793 45.98 50.30 45.86
CA TYR A 793 46.19 50.06 44.43
C TYR A 793 46.81 51.31 43.82
N THR A 794 48.12 51.29 43.62
CA THR A 794 48.80 52.29 42.79
C THR A 794 48.78 51.83 41.35
N PRO A 795 48.32 52.65 40.38
CA PRO A 795 48.48 52.35 38.96
C PRO A 795 49.95 52.05 38.65
N VAL A 796 50.26 50.96 37.93
CA VAL A 796 51.62 50.72 37.42
C VAL A 796 51.99 51.89 36.49
N PRO A 797 53.11 52.60 36.73
CA PRO A 797 53.54 53.68 35.86
C PRO A 797 53.67 53.21 34.41
N GLY A 798 53.16 54.00 33.48
CA GLY A 798 53.40 53.80 32.05
C GLY A 798 54.62 54.59 31.58
N LYS A 799 54.81 54.63 30.26
CA LYS A 799 55.81 55.48 29.60
C LYS A 799 55.25 56.08 28.32
N ILE A 800 56.00 56.99 27.72
CA ILE A 800 55.80 57.46 26.35
C ILE A 800 56.98 56.98 25.50
N ALA A 801 56.73 56.51 24.29
CA ALA A 801 57.78 56.25 23.29
C ALA A 801 57.63 57.21 22.11
N VAL A 802 58.61 58.07 21.90
CA VAL A 802 58.63 59.00 20.75
C VAL A 802 59.43 58.38 19.61
N THR A 803 58.82 58.24 18.45
CA THR A 803 59.50 57.88 17.20
C THR A 803 59.62 59.12 16.33
N LYS A 804 60.83 59.48 15.90
CA LYS A 804 61.03 60.63 15.02
C LYS A 804 61.03 60.19 13.55
N LYS A 805 60.18 60.82 12.75
CA LYS A 805 60.14 60.70 11.29
C LYS A 805 60.60 62.01 10.64
N VAL A 806 61.31 61.88 9.53
CA VAL A 806 61.77 63.02 8.72
C VAL A 806 61.34 62.80 7.28
N VAL A 807 60.89 63.87 6.63
CA VAL A 807 60.48 63.91 5.23
C VAL A 807 61.22 65.09 4.57
N GLY A 808 61.84 64.86 3.42
CA GLY A 808 62.79 65.81 2.82
C GLY A 808 64.24 65.56 3.27
N ASP A 809 65.19 66.08 2.49
CA ASP A 809 66.63 65.86 2.71
C ASP A 809 67.16 66.66 3.90
N ILE A 810 67.95 66.01 4.76
CA ILE A 810 68.62 66.63 5.91
C ILE A 810 70.06 66.14 6.06
N PRO A 811 70.93 66.88 6.79
CA PRO A 811 72.28 66.42 7.11
C PRO A 811 72.30 65.07 7.83
N ALA A 812 73.09 64.12 7.31
CA ALA A 812 73.18 62.77 7.85
C ALA A 812 73.68 62.76 9.32
N GLY A 813 73.00 62.00 10.18
CA GLY A 813 73.35 61.85 11.60
C GLY A 813 72.71 62.85 12.57
N LYS A 814 71.85 63.78 12.11
CA LYS A 814 71.08 64.66 12.98
C LYS A 814 70.14 63.87 13.90
N THR A 815 70.22 64.14 15.21
CA THR A 815 69.29 63.64 16.23
C THR A 815 68.34 64.74 16.71
N PHE A 816 67.28 64.31 17.40
CA PHE A 816 66.16 65.15 17.84
C PHE A 816 65.91 64.96 19.34
N ALA A 817 65.22 65.91 19.97
CA ALA A 817 64.90 65.87 21.39
C ALA A 817 63.49 66.41 21.66
N PHE A 818 62.82 65.84 22.66
CA PHE A 818 61.44 66.16 23.03
C PHE A 818 61.35 66.39 24.53
N ASP A 819 60.56 67.36 24.95
CA ASP A 819 60.16 67.53 26.34
C ASP A 819 58.71 67.07 26.52
N TYR A 820 58.37 66.56 27.69
CA TYR A 820 57.00 66.19 28.04
C TYR A 820 56.60 66.79 29.39
N VAL A 821 55.34 67.20 29.49
CA VAL A 821 54.70 67.63 30.74
C VAL A 821 53.33 66.97 30.84
N CYS A 822 53.11 66.23 31.92
CA CYS A 822 51.89 65.50 32.20
C CYS A 822 50.91 66.33 33.05
N ASP A 823 49.62 66.11 32.85
CA ASP A 823 48.54 66.84 33.53
C ASP A 823 48.23 66.34 34.95
N ASP A 824 48.99 65.36 35.44
CA ASP A 824 48.87 64.78 36.78
C ASP A 824 49.08 65.80 37.91
N ALA A 825 48.77 65.38 39.14
CA ALA A 825 48.83 66.23 40.32
C ALA A 825 50.24 66.74 40.68
N ALA A 826 51.30 66.04 40.28
CA ALA A 826 52.69 66.44 40.48
C ALA A 826 53.31 67.17 39.28
N LYS A 827 52.60 67.25 38.13
CA LYS A 827 53.09 67.78 36.85
C LYS A 827 54.39 67.11 36.40
N THR A 828 54.34 65.78 36.36
CA THR A 828 55.44 64.90 35.97
C THR A 828 55.97 65.33 34.61
N SER A 829 57.27 65.62 34.53
CA SER A 829 57.87 66.22 33.35
C SER A 829 59.32 65.76 33.16
N GLY A 830 59.80 65.80 31.93
CA GLY A 830 61.14 65.32 31.58
C GLY A 830 61.48 65.53 30.11
N SER A 831 62.64 65.01 29.71
CA SER A 831 63.16 65.10 28.33
C SER A 831 63.53 63.72 27.78
N ILE A 832 63.24 63.49 26.50
CA ILE A 832 63.70 62.36 25.70
C ILE A 832 64.70 62.92 24.69
N THR A 833 66.00 62.79 24.97
CA THR A 833 67.09 63.29 24.12
C THR A 833 67.59 62.23 23.15
N ASP A 834 68.33 62.65 22.12
CA ASP A 834 69.04 61.76 21.18
C ASP A 834 68.11 60.70 20.56
N VAL A 835 66.97 61.16 20.06
CA VAL A 835 66.05 60.37 19.23
C VAL A 835 66.60 60.36 17.81
N VAL A 836 66.89 59.16 17.30
CA VAL A 836 67.38 58.93 15.94
C VAL A 836 66.19 58.75 15.00
N PRO A 837 66.16 59.35 13.80
CA PRO A 837 65.09 59.12 12.83
C PRO A 837 64.84 57.64 12.55
N GLY A 838 63.57 57.24 12.56
CA GLY A 838 63.13 55.85 12.38
C GLY A 838 63.26 54.95 13.62
N GLN A 839 63.75 55.46 14.75
CA GLN A 839 63.82 54.70 16.01
C GLN A 839 62.94 55.31 17.10
N ALA A 840 62.24 54.44 17.84
CA ALA A 840 61.47 54.80 19.02
C ALA A 840 62.38 54.96 20.23
N LYS A 841 62.13 55.93 21.10
CA LYS A 841 62.84 56.11 22.37
C LYS A 841 61.89 56.44 23.52
N GLU A 842 62.06 55.74 24.64
CA GLU A 842 61.17 55.81 25.80
C GLU A 842 61.51 56.97 26.76
N SER A 843 60.48 57.44 27.48
CA SER A 843 60.58 58.31 28.65
C SER A 843 61.05 57.56 29.91
N ALA A 844 61.25 58.31 31.00
CA ALA A 844 61.16 57.73 32.34
C ALA A 844 59.72 57.28 32.65
N GLU A 845 59.52 56.59 33.77
CA GLU A 845 58.19 56.19 34.25
C GLU A 845 57.30 57.40 34.56
N ILE A 846 56.02 57.30 34.18
CA ILE A 846 55.00 58.36 34.29
C ILE A 846 53.77 57.79 35.00
N PRO A 847 53.15 58.51 35.95
CA PRO A 847 51.90 58.09 36.59
C PRO A 847 50.80 57.81 35.55
N ALA A 848 50.23 56.61 35.58
CA ALA A 848 49.21 56.22 34.62
C ALA A 848 47.86 56.91 34.88
N GLY A 849 47.11 57.13 33.81
CA GLY A 849 45.93 57.99 33.76
C GLY A 849 46.26 59.45 33.43
N ALA A 850 47.53 59.85 33.48
CA ALA A 850 47.96 61.19 33.10
C ALA A 850 47.95 61.39 31.58
N THR A 851 47.52 62.57 31.15
CA THR A 851 47.62 63.03 29.75
C THR A 851 48.84 63.94 29.63
N CYS A 852 49.76 63.59 28.75
CA CYS A 852 51.05 64.26 28.61
C CYS A 852 51.15 65.00 27.29
N THR A 853 51.34 66.32 27.37
CA THR A 853 51.69 67.15 26.23
C THR A 853 53.17 66.97 25.95
N VAL A 854 53.52 66.56 24.74
CA VAL A 854 54.90 66.37 24.28
C VAL A 854 55.24 67.44 23.25
N THR A 855 56.39 68.08 23.41
CA THR A 855 56.84 69.23 22.62
C THR A 855 58.23 68.95 22.06
N GLU A 856 58.43 69.15 20.77
CA GLU A 856 59.75 69.03 20.13
C GLU A 856 60.64 70.25 20.44
N LYS A 857 61.91 70.02 20.78
CA LYS A 857 62.93 71.07 20.88
C LYS A 857 63.45 71.43 19.49
N ASP A 858 63.98 72.66 19.36
CA ASP A 858 64.35 73.26 18.06
C ASP A 858 65.09 72.29 17.12
N ALA A 859 64.45 72.04 15.98
CA ALA A 859 64.84 71.11 14.96
C ALA A 859 65.14 71.79 13.61
N SER A 860 65.31 73.12 13.60
CA SER A 860 65.60 73.90 12.39
C SER A 860 66.90 73.47 11.69
N VAL A 861 66.95 73.72 10.37
CA VAL A 861 68.07 73.42 9.47
C VAL A 861 68.18 74.55 8.44
N ASP A 862 69.37 75.11 8.26
CA ASP A 862 69.63 76.22 7.33
C ASP A 862 69.36 75.84 5.87
N GLY A 863 68.89 76.80 5.06
CA GLY A 863 68.47 76.59 3.67
C GLY A 863 67.06 75.99 3.49
N PHE A 864 66.48 75.40 4.55
CA PHE A 864 65.15 74.78 4.50
C PHE A 864 64.10 75.56 5.30
N ASN A 865 62.83 75.34 4.96
CA ASN A 865 61.67 75.65 5.79
C ASN A 865 61.27 74.38 6.54
N LEU A 866 61.11 74.47 7.86
CA LEU A 866 60.68 73.36 8.72
C LEU A 866 59.17 73.44 8.97
N GLN A 867 58.48 72.31 8.78
CA GLN A 867 57.14 72.07 9.32
C GLN A 867 57.15 70.83 10.22
N THR A 868 56.92 71.00 11.52
CA THR A 868 56.71 69.91 12.47
C THR A 868 55.21 69.57 12.54
N SER A 869 54.88 68.28 12.59
CA SER A 869 53.51 67.81 12.82
C SER A 869 53.00 68.21 14.21
N THR A 870 51.74 68.65 14.31
CA THR A 870 51.08 68.85 15.61
C THR A 870 51.11 67.56 16.43
N ILE A 871 51.54 67.68 17.70
CA ILE A 871 51.62 66.56 18.64
C ILE A 871 50.40 66.64 19.57
N ASP A 872 49.48 65.70 19.43
CA ASP A 872 48.33 65.61 20.33
C ASP A 872 48.76 65.11 21.73
N PRO A 873 48.16 65.61 22.83
CA PRO A 873 48.45 65.13 24.18
C PRO A 873 48.14 63.64 24.33
N VAL A 874 49.13 62.86 24.78
CA VAL A 874 49.04 61.39 24.85
C VAL A 874 48.64 60.93 26.25
N MET A 875 47.58 60.13 26.37
CA MET A 875 47.19 59.53 27.64
C MET A 875 48.05 58.30 27.95
N VAL A 876 48.86 58.38 29.00
CA VAL A 876 49.70 57.27 29.47
C VAL A 876 48.82 56.28 30.23
N LYS A 877 48.64 55.09 29.65
CA LYS A 877 47.85 54.00 30.23
C LYS A 877 48.70 53.10 31.12
N THR A 878 48.01 52.33 31.94
CA THR A 878 48.60 51.65 33.10
C THR A 878 49.49 50.47 32.72
N GLY A 879 50.79 50.61 33.00
CA GLY A 879 51.82 49.66 32.56
C GLY A 879 52.07 49.62 31.04
N GLU A 880 51.49 50.54 30.27
CA GLU A 880 51.66 50.61 28.81
C GLU A 880 52.72 51.64 28.41
N VAL A 881 53.40 51.39 27.29
CA VAL A 881 54.26 52.37 26.62
C VAL A 881 53.45 53.02 25.50
N ALA A 882 52.97 54.25 25.75
CA ALA A 882 52.18 55.00 24.80
C ALA A 882 53.07 55.55 23.67
N ALA A 883 53.01 54.93 22.49
CA ALA A 883 53.82 55.31 21.34
C ALA A 883 53.20 56.50 20.58
N LEU A 884 54.05 57.45 20.16
CA LEU A 884 53.67 58.54 19.25
C LEU A 884 54.76 58.77 18.18
N GLU A 885 54.33 59.13 16.97
CA GLU A 885 55.22 59.48 15.85
C GLU A 885 55.15 61.01 15.63
N VAL A 886 56.31 61.69 15.64
CA VAL A 886 56.39 63.10 15.26
C VAL A 886 57.12 63.20 13.93
N THR A 887 56.53 63.89 12.95
CA THR A 887 57.12 64.10 11.63
C THR A 887 57.66 65.53 11.51
N ASN A 888 58.92 65.70 11.07
CA ASN A 888 59.38 66.97 10.49
C ASN A 888 59.42 66.83 8.97
N THR A 889 58.83 67.79 8.28
CA THR A 889 59.00 68.00 6.85
C THR A 889 59.95 69.17 6.63
N TYR A 890 60.98 68.97 5.81
CA TYR A 890 61.93 70.00 5.39
C TYR A 890 61.76 70.26 3.90
N THR A 891 61.43 71.50 3.55
CA THR A 891 61.26 71.94 2.15
C THR A 891 62.32 72.99 1.81
N PRO A 892 63.06 72.87 0.69
CA PRO A 892 64.04 73.89 0.29
C PRO A 892 63.43 75.30 0.16
N LYS A 893 64.26 76.32 0.36
CA LYS A 893 63.91 77.72 0.04
C LYS A 893 64.15 78.01 -1.45
N VAL A 894 63.29 78.83 -2.04
CA VAL A 894 63.24 79.09 -3.48
C VAL A 894 62.97 80.56 -3.79
N GLY A 895 63.45 81.03 -4.94
CA GLY A 895 63.16 82.32 -5.57
C GLY A 895 62.85 82.16 -7.05
N LYS A 896 62.92 83.24 -7.84
CA LYS A 896 62.61 83.22 -9.28
C LYS A 896 63.47 84.18 -10.12
N ILE A 897 63.35 84.05 -11.44
CA ILE A 897 63.73 85.08 -12.41
C ILE A 897 62.50 85.63 -13.15
N SER A 898 62.63 86.77 -13.81
CA SER A 898 61.62 87.31 -14.73
C SER A 898 62.23 87.88 -16.01
N VAL A 899 61.52 87.73 -17.13
CA VAL A 899 61.99 88.12 -18.47
C VAL A 899 61.00 89.10 -19.09
N THR A 900 61.51 90.21 -19.60
CA THR A 900 60.77 91.24 -20.33
C THR A 900 61.18 91.22 -21.80
N LYS A 901 60.24 91.44 -22.74
CA LYS A 901 60.51 91.37 -24.18
C LYS A 901 60.27 92.69 -24.92
N GLU A 902 61.26 93.14 -25.67
CA GLU A 902 61.21 94.27 -26.61
C GLU A 902 61.29 93.79 -28.08
N VAL A 903 60.75 94.57 -29.04
CA VAL A 903 60.69 94.20 -30.47
C VAL A 903 60.82 95.46 -31.34
N VAL A 904 61.51 95.34 -32.47
CA VAL A 904 61.73 96.42 -33.44
C VAL A 904 61.27 95.99 -34.84
N GLY A 905 60.46 96.82 -35.50
CA GLY A 905 59.97 96.60 -36.87
C GLY A 905 58.52 96.09 -36.97
N ASP A 906 57.91 96.26 -38.14
CA ASP A 906 56.50 95.92 -38.40
C ASP A 906 56.30 94.41 -38.61
N ILE A 907 55.89 93.73 -37.54
CA ILE A 907 55.39 92.35 -37.55
C ILE A 907 53.89 92.29 -37.18
N PRO A 908 53.19 91.16 -37.42
CA PRO A 908 51.81 90.99 -36.99
C PRO A 908 51.62 91.26 -35.49
N ALA A 909 50.72 92.21 -35.18
CA ALA A 909 50.39 92.58 -33.81
C ALA A 909 49.86 91.35 -33.04
N GLY A 910 50.41 91.12 -31.85
CA GLY A 910 50.08 89.94 -31.02
C GLY A 910 51.02 88.74 -31.19
N LYS A 911 52.10 88.83 -31.98
CA LYS A 911 53.21 87.88 -31.90
C LYS A 911 53.78 87.85 -30.47
N THR A 912 54.09 86.65 -29.97
CA THR A 912 54.71 86.42 -28.67
C THR A 912 55.98 85.58 -28.82
N PHE A 913 56.76 85.51 -27.75
CA PHE A 913 58.14 85.04 -27.72
C PHE A 913 58.35 84.07 -26.56
N SER A 914 59.31 83.16 -26.71
CA SER A 914 59.58 82.08 -25.76
C SER A 914 61.06 82.03 -25.39
N PHE A 915 61.34 81.87 -24.11
CA PHE A 915 62.69 81.83 -23.55
C PHE A 915 62.88 80.51 -22.80
N ASP A 916 64.08 79.95 -22.86
CA ASP A 916 64.54 78.90 -21.96
C ASP A 916 65.53 79.48 -20.95
N TYR A 917 65.63 78.85 -19.79
CA TYR A 917 66.64 79.17 -18.78
C TYR A 917 67.24 77.91 -18.17
N VAL A 918 68.51 77.99 -17.77
CA VAL A 918 69.25 76.90 -17.10
C VAL A 918 70.10 77.48 -15.96
N CYS A 919 69.97 76.89 -14.77
CA CYS A 919 70.66 77.30 -13.55
C CYS A 919 71.86 76.40 -13.21
N ASN A 920 72.83 76.94 -12.47
CA ASN A 920 74.08 76.28 -12.11
C ASN A 920 74.02 75.41 -10.83
N ASP A 921 72.82 75.20 -10.26
CA ASP A 921 72.62 74.40 -9.06
C ASP A 921 72.89 72.89 -9.30
N PRO A 922 73.00 72.06 -8.24
CA PRO A 922 73.33 70.63 -8.38
C PRO A 922 72.35 69.80 -9.20
N ALA A 923 71.07 70.18 -9.26
CA ALA A 923 70.05 69.53 -10.09
C ALA A 923 69.97 70.11 -11.52
N LYS A 924 70.66 71.23 -11.77
CA LYS A 924 70.63 72.01 -13.02
C LYS A 924 69.21 72.44 -13.39
N THR A 925 68.54 73.12 -12.48
CA THR A 925 67.16 73.59 -12.62
C THR A 925 67.01 74.36 -13.93
N SER A 926 66.10 73.91 -14.79
CA SER A 926 65.89 74.49 -16.11
C SER A 926 64.42 74.49 -16.48
N GLY A 927 63.97 75.48 -17.23
CA GLY A 927 62.59 75.60 -17.66
C GLY A 927 62.42 76.63 -18.77
N SER A 928 61.16 76.97 -19.07
CA SER A 928 60.82 77.89 -20.14
C SER A 928 59.82 78.95 -19.68
N ILE A 929 59.99 80.18 -20.15
CA ILE A 929 59.06 81.30 -20.00
C ILE A 929 58.47 81.56 -21.39
N LEU A 930 57.25 81.05 -21.62
CA LEU A 930 56.62 80.96 -22.94
C LEU A 930 55.59 82.07 -23.17
N ASN A 931 55.35 82.42 -24.44
CA ASN A 931 54.31 83.34 -24.89
C ASN A 931 54.37 84.73 -24.22
N VAL A 932 55.58 85.31 -24.05
CA VAL A 932 55.77 86.70 -23.61
C VAL A 932 55.44 87.64 -24.78
N ALA A 933 54.55 88.61 -24.61
CA ALA A 933 54.26 89.62 -25.62
C ALA A 933 55.31 90.76 -25.62
N ALA A 934 55.37 91.52 -26.71
CA ALA A 934 56.17 92.74 -26.76
C ALA A 934 55.69 93.76 -25.69
N GLY A 935 56.61 94.21 -24.84
CA GLY A 935 56.37 95.06 -23.68
C GLY A 935 55.92 94.32 -22.40
N GLU A 936 55.77 92.99 -22.44
CA GLU A 936 55.33 92.19 -21.29
C GLU A 936 56.52 91.62 -20.50
N THR A 937 56.34 91.46 -19.18
CA THR A 937 57.26 90.77 -18.27
C THR A 937 56.58 89.50 -17.72
N LYS A 938 57.28 88.35 -17.73
CA LYS A 938 56.80 87.09 -17.14
C LYS A 938 57.85 86.42 -16.26
N GLU A 939 57.41 85.72 -15.22
CA GLU A 939 58.28 85.03 -14.25
C GLU A 939 58.54 83.56 -14.61
N SER A 940 59.59 82.99 -14.02
CA SER A 940 59.89 81.56 -14.02
C SER A 940 59.00 80.75 -13.06
N GLY A 941 59.18 79.42 -13.10
CA GLY A 941 58.89 78.58 -11.94
C GLY A 941 59.88 78.82 -10.80
N ASP A 942 59.67 78.14 -9.68
CA ASP A 942 60.51 78.26 -8.49
C ASP A 942 61.91 77.65 -8.72
N ILE A 943 62.95 78.36 -8.29
CA ILE A 943 64.38 78.05 -8.47
C ILE A 943 65.06 78.02 -7.09
N PRO A 944 65.99 77.08 -6.80
CA PRO A 944 66.66 77.01 -5.51
C PRO A 944 67.40 78.30 -5.09
N ASP A 945 67.35 78.61 -3.80
CA ASP A 945 68.09 79.74 -3.20
C ASP A 945 69.61 79.65 -3.46
N GLY A 946 70.20 80.71 -4.01
CA GLY A 946 71.63 80.81 -4.32
C GLY A 946 72.07 80.29 -5.70
N ALA A 947 71.13 79.85 -6.56
CA ALA A 947 71.44 79.42 -7.93
C ALA A 947 71.61 80.61 -8.90
N GLU A 948 72.50 80.50 -9.89
CA GLU A 948 72.67 81.48 -10.98
C GLU A 948 72.17 80.91 -12.31
N CYS A 949 71.33 81.66 -13.03
CA CYS A 949 70.56 81.17 -14.17
C CYS A 949 70.82 81.99 -15.44
N LEU A 950 71.19 81.33 -16.53
CA LEU A 950 71.30 81.92 -17.88
C LEU A 950 69.95 81.82 -18.60
N VAL A 951 69.61 82.84 -19.40
CA VAL A 951 68.37 82.89 -20.21
C VAL A 951 68.73 82.94 -21.70
N THR A 952 67.96 82.29 -22.56
CA THR A 952 68.16 82.28 -24.03
C THR A 952 66.82 82.23 -24.76
N GLU A 953 66.73 82.87 -25.92
CA GLU A 953 65.49 82.97 -26.70
C GLU A 953 65.35 81.87 -27.76
N ARG A 954 64.11 81.41 -27.98
CA ARG A 954 63.79 80.44 -29.04
C ARG A 954 63.59 81.14 -30.38
N GLU A 955 64.69 81.43 -31.06
CA GLU A 955 64.70 82.10 -32.37
C GLU A 955 63.74 81.44 -33.40
N ALA A 956 63.66 80.10 -33.41
CA ALA A 956 62.76 79.35 -34.29
C ALA A 956 61.26 79.54 -33.98
N GLU A 957 60.88 79.76 -32.71
CA GLU A 957 59.50 80.13 -32.34
C GLU A 957 59.25 81.62 -32.58
N ALA A 958 60.27 82.46 -32.40
CA ALA A 958 60.19 83.88 -32.66
C ALA A 958 60.04 84.18 -34.16
N ALA A 959 60.55 83.34 -35.07
CA ALA A 959 60.40 83.49 -36.51
C ALA A 959 58.92 83.75 -36.92
N VAL A 960 58.72 84.62 -37.90
CA VAL A 960 57.38 84.96 -38.44
C VAL A 960 57.34 84.43 -39.86
N ASP A 961 56.24 83.75 -40.22
CA ASP A 961 56.23 82.98 -41.46
C ASP A 961 56.27 83.89 -42.68
N GLY A 962 57.16 83.57 -43.61
CA GLY A 962 57.57 84.49 -44.65
C GLY A 962 58.13 85.82 -44.11
N PHE A 963 58.93 85.80 -43.03
CA PHE A 963 59.85 86.85 -42.53
C PHE A 963 61.16 86.23 -41.97
N VAL A 964 62.28 86.97 -41.95
CA VAL A 964 63.65 86.61 -41.50
C VAL A 964 64.01 87.42 -40.26
N LEU A 965 64.61 86.82 -39.22
CA LEU A 965 64.73 87.32 -37.85
C LEU A 965 66.19 87.55 -37.36
N GLU A 966 66.38 88.47 -36.40
CA GLU A 966 67.60 88.64 -35.57
C GLU A 966 67.26 88.87 -34.06
N CYS A 967 68.10 88.37 -33.13
CA CYS A 967 67.86 88.26 -31.68
C CYS A 967 69.04 88.74 -30.80
N SER A 968 68.82 88.89 -29.48
CA SER A 968 69.81 89.42 -28.49
C SER A 968 70.18 88.40 -27.39
N ALA A 969 71.37 88.52 -26.78
CA ALA A 969 71.89 87.63 -25.72
C ALA A 969 72.30 88.37 -24.43
N VAL A 970 72.32 87.66 -23.29
CA VAL A 970 72.54 88.20 -21.92
C VAL A 970 73.38 87.25 -21.04
N ASP A 971 73.91 87.79 -19.92
CA ASP A 971 74.68 87.04 -18.91
C ASP A 971 73.79 86.29 -17.88
N PRO A 972 74.33 85.32 -17.11
CA PRO A 972 73.60 84.64 -16.02
C PRO A 972 73.30 85.53 -14.82
N VAL A 973 72.19 85.25 -14.11
CA VAL A 973 71.66 86.08 -13.00
C VAL A 973 71.43 85.24 -11.73
N PRO A 974 71.89 85.68 -10.53
CA PRO A 974 71.68 84.99 -9.26
C PRO A 974 70.25 85.15 -8.72
N VAL A 975 69.73 84.07 -8.11
CA VAL A 975 68.39 83.97 -7.49
C VAL A 975 68.52 83.82 -5.97
N LYS A 976 67.59 84.41 -5.21
CA LYS A 976 67.51 84.28 -3.74
C LYS A 976 66.11 83.94 -3.24
N ALA A 977 66.03 83.29 -2.09
CA ALA A 977 64.79 82.91 -1.41
C ALA A 977 63.77 84.07 -1.30
N GLY A 978 62.63 83.91 -1.97
CA GLY A 978 61.53 84.90 -1.97
C GLY A 978 61.76 86.15 -2.83
N GLU A 979 62.89 86.28 -3.53
CA GLU A 979 63.16 87.37 -4.47
C GLU A 979 62.93 86.95 -5.93
N VAL A 980 62.72 87.93 -6.83
CA VAL A 980 62.56 87.73 -8.28
C VAL A 980 63.58 88.61 -9.01
N ALA A 981 64.49 88.00 -9.78
CA ALA A 981 65.57 88.70 -10.48
C ALA A 981 65.24 88.94 -11.98
N ALA A 982 65.33 90.19 -12.45
CA ALA A 982 64.76 90.61 -13.74
C ALA A 982 65.78 90.68 -14.91
N VAL A 983 65.31 90.37 -16.12
CA VAL A 983 66.08 90.26 -17.38
C VAL A 983 65.29 90.86 -18.57
N LEU A 984 65.96 91.27 -19.65
CA LEU A 984 65.39 91.93 -20.85
C LEU A 984 65.99 91.38 -22.16
N MET A 985 65.18 91.15 -23.20
CA MET A 985 65.58 90.59 -24.53
C MET A 985 64.91 91.31 -25.72
N THR A 986 65.52 91.36 -26.93
CA THR A 986 65.08 92.24 -28.08
C THR A 986 65.26 91.62 -29.50
N ASN A 987 64.31 91.79 -30.46
CA ASN A 987 64.26 91.16 -31.84
C ASN A 987 63.87 92.07 -33.06
N THR A 988 64.15 91.66 -34.33
CA THR A 988 63.90 92.40 -35.64
C THR A 988 63.57 91.51 -36.91
N TYR A 989 62.86 91.95 -38.01
CA TYR A 989 62.22 91.04 -39.08
C TYR A 989 62.04 91.44 -40.64
N THR A 990 62.09 90.55 -41.72
CA THR A 990 61.76 90.79 -43.23
C THR A 990 61.42 89.60 -44.29
N PRO A 991 60.65 89.68 -45.46
CA PRO A 991 59.74 88.61 -46.12
C PRO A 991 59.98 87.59 -47.36
N ALA A 992 58.99 86.71 -47.81
CA ALA A 992 59.08 85.49 -48.79
C ALA A 992 57.86 84.97 -49.76
N PRO A 993 57.90 83.85 -50.61
CA PRO A 993 56.94 83.38 -51.76
C PRO A 993 56.32 81.89 -51.85
N GLY A 994 55.58 81.38 -52.92
CA GLY A 994 54.78 80.04 -53.03
C GLY A 994 54.36 79.33 -54.43
N ASN A 995 53.47 78.27 -54.55
CA ASN A 995 53.24 77.30 -55.73
C ASN A 995 51.74 76.76 -56.10
N ILE A 996 51.52 75.71 -56.97
CA ILE A 996 50.20 75.09 -57.48
C ILE A 996 50.14 73.50 -57.52
N ALA A 997 48.96 72.81 -57.58
CA ALA A 997 48.74 71.34 -57.81
C ALA A 997 47.35 70.89 -58.42
N VAL A 998 47.19 69.63 -58.91
CA VAL A 998 45.96 69.07 -59.57
C VAL A 998 45.72 67.56 -59.33
N THR A 999 44.44 67.11 -59.24
CA THR A 999 43.93 65.74 -58.93
C THR A 999 42.94 65.18 -60.00
N LYS A 1000 42.82 63.84 -60.16
CA LYS A 1000 41.89 63.20 -61.11
C LYS A 1000 41.03 62.05 -60.55
N LYS A 1001 39.84 61.78 -61.12
CA LYS A 1001 38.84 60.78 -60.67
C LYS A 1001 38.04 60.13 -61.81
N VAL A 1002 37.54 58.91 -61.59
CA VAL A 1002 36.75 58.11 -62.58
C VAL A 1002 35.60 57.34 -61.90
N VAL A 1003 34.52 57.05 -62.63
CA VAL A 1003 33.32 56.31 -62.18
C VAL A 1003 32.89 55.29 -63.25
N GLY A 1004 32.51 54.07 -62.84
CA GLY A 1004 32.10 52.97 -63.72
C GLY A 1004 33.23 51.97 -64.01
N ASP A 1005 32.88 50.70 -64.17
CA ASP A 1005 33.84 49.56 -64.22
C ASP A 1005 34.57 49.45 -65.58
N ILE A 1006 35.50 50.38 -65.81
CA ILE A 1006 36.53 50.29 -66.85
C ILE A 1006 37.80 49.56 -66.32
N PRO A 1007 38.77 49.18 -67.18
CA PRO A 1007 40.08 48.70 -66.73
C PRO A 1007 40.77 49.68 -65.77
N ALA A 1008 41.37 49.14 -64.70
CA ALA A 1008 41.85 49.92 -63.56
C ALA A 1008 43.17 50.68 -63.80
N ASP A 1009 43.74 50.59 -65.00
CA ASP A 1009 45.10 51.03 -65.38
C ASP A 1009 45.15 52.32 -66.24
N LYS A 1010 44.04 53.06 -66.35
CA LYS A 1010 43.93 54.33 -67.12
C LYS A 1010 44.44 55.57 -66.35
N THR A 1011 45.19 56.45 -67.03
CA THR A 1011 45.74 57.72 -66.51
C THR A 1011 45.47 58.93 -67.43
N PHE A 1012 45.74 60.15 -66.93
CA PHE A 1012 45.29 61.46 -67.48
C PHE A 1012 46.37 62.56 -67.30
N SER A 1013 46.20 63.81 -67.79
CA SER A 1013 47.22 64.90 -67.73
C SER A 1013 46.68 66.33 -67.92
N PHE A 1014 47.41 67.36 -67.44
CA PHE A 1014 46.99 68.78 -67.38
C PHE A 1014 48.10 69.83 -67.69
N ASP A 1015 47.74 71.08 -68.05
CA ASP A 1015 48.65 72.22 -68.40
C ASP A 1015 48.29 73.53 -67.62
N TYR A 1016 49.23 74.47 -67.32
CA TYR A 1016 48.96 75.72 -66.53
C TYR A 1016 49.77 77.02 -66.86
N VAL A 1017 49.22 78.22 -66.58
CA VAL A 1017 49.85 79.57 -66.79
C VAL A 1017 49.40 80.61 -65.73
N CYS A 1018 50.27 81.55 -65.31
CA CYS A 1018 50.06 82.58 -64.27
C CYS A 1018 50.26 84.05 -64.70
N ASP A 1019 49.78 85.01 -63.87
CA ASP A 1019 49.74 86.47 -64.15
C ASP A 1019 50.74 87.36 -63.38
N ASP A 1020 51.68 86.78 -62.62
CA ASP A 1020 52.69 87.51 -61.85
C ASP A 1020 53.55 88.46 -62.73
N PRO A 1021 54.30 89.43 -62.15
CA PRO A 1021 55.12 90.37 -62.93
C PRO A 1021 56.10 89.74 -63.94
N ALA A 1022 56.49 88.47 -63.77
CA ALA A 1022 57.30 87.68 -64.70
C ALA A 1022 56.51 86.60 -65.50
N LYS A 1023 55.21 86.39 -65.22
CA LYS A 1023 54.27 85.49 -65.93
C LYS A 1023 54.68 84.01 -66.01
N THR A 1024 54.75 83.37 -64.85
CA THR A 1024 55.17 81.97 -64.66
C THR A 1024 54.20 80.94 -65.28
N SER A 1025 54.68 79.77 -65.74
CA SER A 1025 53.84 78.73 -66.40
C SER A 1025 54.46 77.32 -66.39
N GLY A 1026 53.70 76.27 -66.73
CA GLY A 1026 54.17 74.86 -66.76
C GLY A 1026 53.08 73.81 -67.10
N SER A 1027 53.37 72.53 -66.83
CA SER A 1027 52.48 71.37 -67.11
C SER A 1027 52.59 70.28 -66.03
N ILE A 1028 51.59 69.40 -65.91
CA ILE A 1028 51.46 68.34 -64.88
C ILE A 1028 50.91 67.05 -65.52
N THR A 1029 51.72 65.99 -65.64
CA THR A 1029 51.36 64.77 -66.42
C THR A 1029 51.26 63.49 -65.60
N ASP A 1030 50.69 62.45 -66.23
CA ASP A 1030 50.63 61.06 -65.77
C ASP A 1030 49.89 60.87 -64.43
N VAL A 1031 48.72 61.51 -64.31
CA VAL A 1031 47.87 61.47 -63.11
C VAL A 1031 46.90 60.29 -63.22
N ALA A 1032 47.00 59.30 -62.32
CA ALA A 1032 46.11 58.14 -62.32
C ALA A 1032 44.70 58.48 -61.81
N ALA A 1033 43.75 57.55 -62.02
CA ALA A 1033 42.43 57.65 -61.41
C ALA A 1033 42.53 57.60 -59.88
N GLY A 1034 42.35 58.75 -59.22
CA GLY A 1034 42.47 58.94 -57.76
C GLY A 1034 43.73 59.67 -57.28
N ASP A 1035 44.59 60.16 -58.19
CA ASP A 1035 45.96 60.65 -57.88
C ASP A 1035 46.13 62.18 -58.05
N THR A 1036 47.22 62.77 -57.52
CA THR A 1036 47.47 64.23 -57.40
C THR A 1036 48.95 64.64 -57.63
N LYS A 1037 49.23 65.75 -58.33
CA LYS A 1037 50.60 66.26 -58.61
C LYS A 1037 50.76 67.80 -58.59
N VAL A 1038 52.00 68.30 -58.40
CA VAL A 1038 52.36 69.68 -57.93
C VAL A 1038 53.31 70.44 -58.89
N SER A 1039 53.42 71.77 -58.76
CA SER A 1039 54.22 72.71 -59.58
C SER A 1039 55.42 73.37 -58.86
N ARG A 1040 56.21 74.13 -59.64
CA ARG A 1040 57.31 75.01 -59.16
C ARG A 1040 56.86 76.34 -58.53
N ASP A 1041 57.80 76.98 -57.86
CA ASP A 1041 57.71 78.23 -57.08
C ASP A 1041 57.44 79.48 -57.94
N ILE A 1042 56.72 80.44 -57.35
CA ILE A 1042 56.11 81.64 -57.94
C ILE A 1042 56.09 82.75 -56.86
N PRO A 1043 56.28 84.05 -57.19
CA PRO A 1043 56.15 85.14 -56.23
C PRO A 1043 54.77 85.20 -55.55
N ALA A 1044 54.73 85.63 -54.28
CA ALA A 1044 53.50 85.78 -53.52
C ALA A 1044 52.51 86.77 -54.17
N GLY A 1045 51.26 86.34 -54.42
CA GLY A 1045 50.16 87.21 -54.85
C GLY A 1045 49.65 87.03 -56.29
N ALA A 1046 50.03 85.96 -56.99
CA ALA A 1046 49.74 85.73 -58.42
C ALA A 1046 48.54 84.81 -58.71
N THR A 1047 47.97 84.84 -59.92
CA THR A 1047 46.77 84.07 -60.35
C THR A 1047 47.04 83.20 -61.58
N CYS A 1048 46.51 81.97 -61.64
CA CYS A 1048 46.87 80.93 -62.63
C CYS A 1048 45.69 80.05 -63.14
N THR A 1049 45.72 79.57 -64.39
CA THR A 1049 44.64 78.78 -65.06
C THR A 1049 45.07 77.36 -65.50
N VAL A 1050 44.16 76.35 -65.55
CA VAL A 1050 44.47 74.91 -65.79
C VAL A 1050 43.46 74.16 -66.73
N THR A 1051 43.90 73.15 -67.51
CA THR A 1051 43.08 72.34 -68.48
C THR A 1051 43.51 70.85 -68.61
N GLU A 1052 42.62 69.89 -68.96
CA GLU A 1052 42.86 68.42 -69.14
C GLU A 1052 43.01 67.92 -70.61
N LYS A 1053 43.60 66.71 -70.83
CA LYS A 1053 43.67 65.98 -72.13
C LYS A 1053 43.06 64.55 -72.13
N ASP A 1054 42.45 64.23 -73.28
CA ASP A 1054 41.91 62.95 -73.85
C ASP A 1054 41.84 61.66 -72.98
N ALA A 1055 40.66 61.02 -72.95
CA ALA A 1055 40.24 60.21 -71.80
C ALA A 1055 39.51 58.86 -72.09
N SER A 1056 39.04 58.56 -73.30
CA SER A 1056 38.03 57.51 -73.59
C SER A 1056 38.49 56.03 -73.45
N VAL A 1057 37.50 55.11 -73.45
CA VAL A 1057 37.61 53.63 -73.32
C VAL A 1057 36.52 52.94 -74.15
N ASP A 1058 36.87 51.83 -74.83
CA ASP A 1058 35.97 51.04 -75.69
C ASP A 1058 34.96 50.16 -74.93
N GLY A 1059 33.81 49.88 -75.55
CA GLY A 1059 32.73 49.07 -74.96
C GLY A 1059 31.79 49.83 -74.00
N PHE A 1060 32.16 51.05 -73.63
CA PHE A 1060 31.42 51.97 -72.77
C PHE A 1060 31.26 53.35 -73.45
N THR A 1061 30.59 54.30 -72.79
CA THR A 1061 30.47 55.71 -73.22
C THR A 1061 30.92 56.67 -72.11
N LEU A 1062 31.58 57.78 -72.45
CA LEU A 1062 32.28 58.68 -71.51
C LEU A 1062 31.63 60.08 -71.38
N GLN A 1063 31.73 60.68 -70.19
CA GLN A 1063 31.57 62.12 -69.91
C GLN A 1063 32.64 62.65 -68.91
N THR A 1064 33.05 63.92 -69.02
CA THR A 1064 34.13 64.60 -68.24
C THR A 1064 33.69 65.96 -67.67
N SER A 1065 34.34 66.47 -66.59
CA SER A 1065 34.05 67.78 -65.94
C SER A 1065 35.00 68.94 -66.31
N THR A 1066 34.58 70.18 -66.01
CA THR A 1066 35.33 71.45 -66.23
C THR A 1066 36.30 71.82 -65.09
N ILE A 1067 37.15 72.85 -65.28
CA ILE A 1067 38.20 73.33 -64.36
C ILE A 1067 38.28 74.88 -64.38
N ASP A 1068 38.62 75.52 -63.25
CA ASP A 1068 38.71 76.99 -63.07
C ASP A 1068 40.12 77.49 -62.61
N PRO A 1069 40.43 78.81 -62.68
CA PRO A 1069 41.70 79.42 -62.22
C PRO A 1069 41.84 79.61 -60.68
N VAL A 1070 43.06 79.85 -60.18
CA VAL A 1070 43.43 79.86 -58.74
C VAL A 1070 44.55 80.88 -58.39
N VAL A 1071 44.66 81.34 -57.13
CA VAL A 1071 45.63 82.36 -56.65
C VAL A 1071 46.69 81.78 -55.69
N ILE A 1072 47.92 82.30 -55.74
CA ILE A 1072 49.11 81.91 -54.97
C ILE A 1072 49.41 82.94 -53.86
N LYS A 1073 49.75 82.49 -52.66
CA LYS A 1073 50.23 83.36 -51.54
C LYS A 1073 51.68 83.04 -51.14
N ALA A 1074 52.25 83.84 -50.24
CA ALA A 1074 53.52 83.52 -49.61
C ALA A 1074 53.43 82.16 -48.88
N GLY A 1075 54.39 81.27 -49.15
CA GLY A 1075 54.51 79.91 -48.59
C GLY A 1075 53.54 78.85 -49.14
N GLU A 1076 52.49 79.22 -49.87
CA GLU A 1076 51.34 78.32 -50.09
C GLU A 1076 51.29 77.63 -51.46
N VAL A 1077 50.66 76.45 -51.53
CA VAL A 1077 50.44 75.64 -52.75
C VAL A 1077 48.94 75.43 -53.01
N ALA A 1078 48.41 75.77 -54.20
CA ALA A 1078 46.95 75.77 -54.47
C ALA A 1078 46.45 74.63 -55.39
N THR A 1079 45.31 73.99 -55.08
CA THR A 1079 44.91 72.63 -55.59
C THR A 1079 43.58 72.55 -56.38
N LEU A 1080 43.41 71.58 -57.31
CA LEU A 1080 42.21 71.34 -58.15
C LEU A 1080 41.82 69.83 -58.31
N GLU A 1081 40.57 69.45 -58.65
CA GLU A 1081 40.10 68.04 -58.95
C GLU A 1081 39.23 67.95 -60.22
N VAL A 1082 39.31 66.84 -60.99
CA VAL A 1082 38.53 66.62 -62.25
C VAL A 1082 38.02 65.17 -62.41
N THR A 1083 36.80 64.92 -62.93
CA THR A 1083 36.10 63.61 -62.91
C THR A 1083 35.62 63.09 -64.29
N ASN A 1084 35.56 61.76 -64.50
CA ASN A 1084 35.09 61.02 -65.70
C ASN A 1084 34.09 59.87 -65.36
N THR A 1085 33.17 59.44 -66.26
CA THR A 1085 32.11 58.39 -65.97
C THR A 1085 31.76 57.42 -67.14
N TYR A 1086 31.39 56.14 -66.88
CA TYR A 1086 31.11 55.03 -67.84
C TYR A 1086 29.97 54.01 -67.45
N THR A 1087 29.32 53.26 -68.40
CA THR A 1087 28.09 52.41 -68.15
C THR A 1087 27.86 51.11 -69.01
N PRO A 1088 27.37 49.96 -68.43
CA PRO A 1088 26.92 48.72 -69.11
C PRO A 1088 25.41 48.29 -68.91
N VAL A 1089 25.06 47.09 -68.37
CA VAL A 1089 23.70 46.43 -68.46
C VAL A 1089 23.30 45.56 -67.19
N PRO A 1090 22.00 45.40 -66.79
CA PRO A 1090 21.52 44.65 -65.58
C PRO A 1090 20.45 43.50 -65.77
N ASP A 1091 20.03 42.77 -64.70
CA ASP A 1091 18.99 41.69 -64.68
C ASP A 1091 18.30 41.45 -63.24
N PRO A 1092 17.16 40.70 -63.06
CA PRO A 1092 16.33 40.63 -61.81
C PRO A 1092 16.14 39.19 -61.16
N SER A 1093 15.30 38.88 -60.12
CA SER A 1093 14.89 39.50 -58.81
C SER A 1093 13.88 38.60 -57.99
N PRO A 1094 14.05 38.29 -56.67
CA PRO A 1094 13.13 37.41 -55.85
C PRO A 1094 12.58 37.99 -54.50
N SER A 1095 11.58 37.35 -53.82
CA SER A 1095 11.00 37.87 -52.51
C SER A 1095 10.06 36.95 -51.63
N PRO A 1096 9.84 37.18 -50.29
CA PRO A 1096 8.95 36.41 -49.34
C PRO A 1096 7.96 37.22 -48.38
N THR A 1097 7.15 36.54 -47.49
CA THR A 1097 6.27 37.01 -46.30
C THR A 1097 4.73 36.67 -46.43
N PRO A 1098 3.74 36.56 -45.43
CA PRO A 1098 3.62 36.69 -43.93
C PRO A 1098 2.95 35.53 -43.07
N THR A 1099 1.69 35.68 -42.53
CA THR A 1099 1.09 35.11 -41.24
C THR A 1099 -0.48 35.30 -41.15
N PRO A 1100 -1.32 35.13 -40.05
CA PRO A 1100 -1.34 34.43 -38.70
C PRO A 1100 -2.71 33.75 -38.21
N SER A 1101 -2.84 33.34 -36.91
CA SER A 1101 -4.07 33.30 -35.99
C SER A 1101 -4.79 31.98 -35.53
N LYS A 1102 -5.37 32.02 -34.29
CA LYS A 1102 -6.40 31.16 -33.56
C LYS A 1102 -6.08 29.81 -32.80
N THR A 1103 -6.84 29.59 -31.72
CA THR A 1103 -7.01 28.41 -30.78
C THR A 1103 -8.28 27.57 -31.13
N PRO A 1104 -8.70 26.44 -30.45
CA PRO A 1104 -8.26 25.79 -29.17
C PRO A 1104 -8.18 24.21 -29.08
N GLY A 1105 -7.70 23.70 -27.93
CA GLY A 1105 -8.17 22.44 -27.28
C GLY A 1105 -7.27 21.17 -27.38
N GLY A 1106 -7.36 20.23 -26.40
CA GLY A 1106 -6.94 18.83 -26.68
C GLY A 1106 -6.31 17.85 -25.65
N HIS A 1107 -6.41 18.03 -24.33
CA HIS A 1107 -6.31 16.94 -23.29
C HIS A 1107 -5.04 16.04 -23.18
N ASP A 1108 -5.11 15.14 -22.18
CA ASP A 1108 -4.09 14.24 -21.62
C ASP A 1108 -3.68 13.10 -22.59
N GLY A 1109 -2.57 12.38 -22.45
CA GLY A 1109 -1.59 12.33 -21.35
C GLY A 1109 -1.41 10.87 -20.87
N GLY A 1110 -0.37 10.19 -21.37
CA GLY A 1110 -0.17 8.74 -21.19
C GLY A 1110 1.24 8.33 -20.78
N ASP A 1111 1.30 7.20 -20.08
CA ASP A 1111 2.44 6.32 -19.75
C ASP A 1111 3.67 6.86 -18.99
N ARG A 1112 3.75 6.41 -17.74
CA ARG A 1112 5.00 5.96 -17.07
C ARG A 1112 5.36 4.57 -17.63
N PRO A 1113 6.66 4.19 -17.80
CA PRO A 1113 7.45 3.78 -16.63
C PRO A 1113 8.95 4.17 -16.67
N ASN A 1114 9.72 3.63 -15.71
CA ASN A 1114 11.06 4.09 -15.32
C ASN A 1114 12.22 3.63 -16.23
N LEU A 1115 13.09 4.60 -16.55
CA LEU A 1115 14.56 4.60 -16.36
C LEU A 1115 15.36 3.29 -16.54
N ALA A 1116 16.13 3.19 -17.64
CA ALA A 1116 17.50 2.64 -17.63
C ALA A 1116 18.35 3.07 -18.87
N ARG A 1117 18.75 4.35 -18.88
CA ARG A 1117 19.90 5.03 -19.54
C ARG A 1117 20.91 4.23 -20.42
N THR A 1118 21.47 4.94 -21.42
CA THR A 1118 22.55 4.59 -22.40
C THR A 1118 22.11 3.81 -23.65
N GLY A 1119 22.60 4.11 -24.87
CA GLY A 1119 23.39 5.26 -25.35
C GLY A 1119 23.84 5.14 -26.83
N ALA A 1120 24.17 6.28 -27.47
CA ALA A 1120 24.87 6.46 -28.76
C ALA A 1120 24.19 6.07 -30.12
N ASP A 1121 23.82 7.11 -30.87
CA ASP A 1121 24.27 7.44 -32.26
C ASP A 1121 23.83 6.73 -33.58
N VAL A 1122 23.69 7.61 -34.60
CA VAL A 1122 23.95 7.44 -36.07
C VAL A 1122 22.91 6.82 -37.03
N LEU A 1123 22.22 7.73 -37.75
CA LEU A 1123 21.86 7.80 -39.19
C LEU A 1123 21.27 6.61 -40.01
N GLY A 1124 20.10 6.88 -40.62
CA GLY A 1124 19.65 6.36 -41.93
C GLY A 1124 18.80 5.08 -41.92
N GLY A 1125 17.78 4.90 -42.77
CA GLY A 1125 17.13 5.84 -43.72
C GLY A 1125 16.10 5.19 -44.66
N SER A 1126 15.26 6.02 -45.29
CA SER A 1126 14.49 5.80 -46.55
C SER A 1126 13.34 4.74 -46.67
N LEU A 1127 12.18 5.28 -47.08
CA LEU A 1127 11.25 4.85 -48.18
C LEU A 1127 10.09 3.84 -47.97
N ALA A 1128 9.01 4.16 -48.72
CA ALA A 1128 7.90 3.34 -49.22
C ALA A 1128 6.91 2.68 -48.21
N THR A 1129 5.58 2.57 -48.42
CA THR A 1129 4.46 3.35 -49.02
C THR A 1129 3.26 2.39 -49.24
N LEU A 1130 2.03 2.93 -49.21
CA LEU A 1130 0.78 2.46 -49.89
C LEU A 1130 -0.25 1.47 -49.22
N THR A 1131 -1.51 1.97 -49.19
CA THR A 1131 -2.84 1.34 -49.52
C THR A 1131 -3.72 0.46 -48.58
N LEU A 1132 -4.91 1.04 -48.30
CA LEU A 1132 -6.31 0.52 -48.37
C LEU A 1132 -6.95 -0.50 -47.37
N LEU A 1133 -7.84 0.05 -46.51
CA LEU A 1133 -9.34 -0.07 -46.51
C LEU A 1133 -10.11 -1.42 -46.55
N GLY A 1134 -11.00 -1.57 -45.54
CA GLY A 1134 -12.35 -2.19 -45.57
C GLY A 1134 -13.24 -1.40 -44.57
N ILE A 1135 -14.54 -1.09 -44.76
CA ILE A 1135 -15.75 -1.90 -45.03
C ILE A 1135 -16.03 -2.92 -43.89
N GLY A 1136 -17.20 -2.93 -43.20
CA GLY A 1136 -18.34 -1.99 -43.20
C GLY A 1136 -19.69 -2.62 -42.75
N GLY A 1137 -20.47 -1.93 -41.91
CA GLY A 1137 -21.83 -2.33 -41.45
C GLY A 1137 -21.88 -3.45 -40.40
N GLY A 1138 -22.98 -3.71 -39.68
CA GLY A 1138 -24.25 -2.99 -39.46
C GLY A 1138 -25.07 -3.70 -38.35
N LEU A 1139 -25.66 -3.04 -37.34
CA LEU A 1139 -26.82 -2.13 -37.32
C LEU A 1139 -28.18 -2.88 -37.14
N LEU A 1140 -28.85 -2.69 -35.98
CA LEU A 1140 -30.31 -2.65 -35.67
C LEU A 1140 -30.50 -2.88 -34.15
N ALA A 1141 -30.91 -1.88 -33.35
CA ALA A 1141 -32.29 -1.39 -33.09
C ALA A 1141 -33.11 -2.33 -32.19
N LEU A 1142 -33.91 -1.90 -31.20
CA LEU A 1142 -34.82 -0.74 -31.05
C LEU A 1142 -34.84 -0.27 -29.56
N ARG A 1143 -35.45 0.83 -29.07
CA ARG A 1143 -35.99 2.15 -29.52
C ARG A 1143 -36.99 2.59 -28.41
N ARG A 1144 -37.00 3.86 -28.00
CA ARG A 1144 -37.99 4.54 -27.09
C ARG A 1144 -37.92 4.20 -25.57
N ALA A 1145 -38.22 5.13 -24.65
CA ALA A 1145 -38.42 6.59 -24.78
C ALA A 1145 -38.40 7.37 -23.44
N ARG A 1146 -38.07 8.66 -23.53
CA ARG A 1146 -38.46 9.78 -22.62
C ARG A 1146 -38.12 9.65 -21.13
N ARG A 1147 -36.93 10.14 -20.78
CA ARG A 1147 -36.85 11.51 -20.22
C ARG A 1147 -35.66 12.25 -20.82
#